data_AF-A0A2R6A7U9-F1
#
_entry.id   AF-A0A2R6A7U9-F1
#
_cell.length_a   1.000
_cell.length_b   1.000
_cell.length_c   1.000
_cell.angle_alpha   90.00
_cell.angle_beta   90.00
_cell.angle_gamma   90.00
#
_symmetry.space_group_name_H-M   'P 1'
#
loop_
_entity.id
_entity.type
_entity.pdbx_description
1 polymer ?
#
loop_
_entity_poly.entity_id
_entity_poly.type
_entity_poly.pdbx_seq_one_letter_code
_entity_poly.pdbx_strand_id
1 'polypeptide(L)'
;MKKIHVTCVTPVYVRGEFKDDIEIDTPELEALSNELQNLLKNVVEAVKRVKDSDSSKNLELFNDLVVAALKRSLILPLAPTLQNSKRIAPWIGDLFYLWLFEKYYKRTGVSEVLTNKPLISIKWDEDFKEYWEKLVSYLQLEKIFFPQKERALDLLKLPADSRPGLSSARLIPHLLAVSAIATSKYIAQKQGRLNGKDFLNLQILRAAAILHDLGKPRAWCETLKSQKYVSHATYGAMFIDSLNLEDLLGQQISQAIKELVENHHLPDKLPDNLRELGKILQEADHKASEIDRLSDLLSKDTKLTSVINIDLNSLYKTTGVETWNKWLSLDDSALTTLSKTAAEVLRKPNVQLADDKLSYIEDVSLLGIDIMSIQKFIAKEEIRGMIAGSALIDAVTFYAIPKTIMETFGFVGSDTINLPPEAIVYAGGGSVFAIVPELANMNTLLQRIEQKIERELGGIKLKLAKAVTKLATNWGESMRRLSVKLNAFKLLTFNEESQTKQDTIKIVPLIGYEKLCELCRRRHVNTTYGNDFLCDECKAVVNFGDNMYIYYRLSVLRDAGYKTPQDVEKLKQRLLEWLSGAQDWENEAWDIAVIKADGNMMGTYMAQAFSISEAFTRSILIDYALKMGIYRAFNNIHESFLQSRKNLSSKQSAKEEADEALQRLYFGILYAGGDDLLAIIPSYLSLHFAISLATAFWEILGGQKQLSIAIAAGKPKQNIWNIIETSNHLED
;
A
#
# COMPACT_ATOMS: atom_id res chain seq x y z
N MET A 1 31.77 16.99 -7.85
CA MET A 1 30.49 17.72 -8.01
C MET A 1 29.68 17.45 -6.77
N LYS A 2 29.09 18.49 -6.15
CA LYS A 2 28.26 18.31 -4.95
C LYS A 2 27.07 17.40 -5.23
N LYS A 3 26.67 16.64 -4.22
CA LYS A 3 25.54 15.70 -4.30
C LYS A 3 24.45 16.08 -3.30
N ILE A 4 23.25 15.56 -3.52
CA ILE A 4 22.23 15.53 -2.46
C ILE A 4 22.52 14.32 -1.58
N HIS A 5 22.53 14.55 -0.27
CA HIS A 5 22.72 13.51 0.74
C HIS A 5 21.40 13.27 1.45
N VAL A 6 20.89 12.05 1.36
CA VAL A 6 19.60 11.68 1.95
C VAL A 6 19.83 10.79 3.16
N THR A 7 19.39 11.26 4.32
CA THR A 7 19.46 10.52 5.58
C THR A 7 18.49 9.34 5.57
N CYS A 8 18.99 8.15 5.83
CA CYS A 8 18.21 6.91 5.81
C CYS A 8 18.13 6.30 7.21
N VAL A 9 16.99 6.47 7.88
CA VAL A 9 16.74 5.87 9.20
C VAL A 9 16.77 4.34 9.10
N THR A 10 16.20 3.79 8.02
CA THR A 10 16.41 2.40 7.60
C THR A 10 17.54 2.36 6.57
N PRO A 11 18.68 1.72 6.88
CA PRO A 11 19.81 1.64 5.96
C PRO A 11 19.43 1.02 4.63
N VAL A 12 20.12 1.41 3.57
CA VAL A 12 19.99 0.78 2.26
C VAL A 12 21.15 -0.16 2.04
N TYR A 13 20.86 -1.41 1.67
CA TYR A 13 21.88 -2.39 1.33
C TYR A 13 22.39 -2.16 -0.10
N VAL A 14 23.68 -1.84 -0.24
CA VAL A 14 24.32 -1.56 -1.51
C VAL A 14 25.65 -2.31 -1.58
N ARG A 15 25.77 -3.27 -2.50
CA ARG A 15 27.01 -4.01 -2.81
C ARG A 15 27.69 -4.66 -1.58
N GLY A 16 26.90 -5.26 -0.69
CA GLY A 16 27.44 -5.96 0.49
C GLY A 16 27.55 -5.11 1.75
N GLU A 17 27.22 -3.81 1.68
CA GLU A 17 27.31 -2.89 2.81
C GLU A 17 25.97 -2.17 3.05
N PHE A 18 25.64 -1.94 4.32
CA PHE A 18 24.53 -1.08 4.70
C PHE A 18 24.97 0.38 4.74
N LYS A 19 24.22 1.24 4.07
CA LYS A 19 24.47 2.68 4.00
C LYS A 19 23.37 3.48 4.66
N ASP A 20 23.77 4.43 5.49
CA ASP A 20 22.87 5.34 6.21
C ASP A 20 22.64 6.66 5.45
N ASP A 21 23.39 6.84 4.36
CA ASP A 21 23.32 7.95 3.44
C ASP A 21 23.14 7.43 2.01
N ILE A 22 22.17 8.01 1.30
CA ILE A 22 22.07 7.87 -0.16
C ILE A 22 22.58 9.16 -0.77
N GLU A 23 23.60 9.03 -1.62
CA GLU A 23 24.11 10.13 -2.42
C GLU A 23 23.42 10.13 -3.78
N ILE A 24 22.79 11.24 -4.15
CA ILE A 24 22.15 11.41 -5.46
C ILE A 24 22.89 12.52 -6.20
N ASP A 25 23.47 12.19 -7.35
CA ASP A 25 24.16 13.15 -8.20
C ASP A 25 23.22 13.88 -9.17
N THR A 26 23.76 14.86 -9.89
CA THR A 26 22.95 15.69 -10.80
C THR A 26 22.37 14.89 -11.99
N PRO A 27 23.09 13.96 -12.65
CA PRO A 27 22.49 13.06 -13.63
C PRO A 27 21.34 12.19 -13.09
N GLU A 28 21.51 11.59 -11.90
CA GLU A 28 20.46 10.76 -11.29
C GLU A 28 19.22 11.60 -10.96
N LEU A 29 19.38 12.81 -10.41
CA LEU A 29 18.26 13.74 -10.18
C LEU A 29 17.50 14.10 -11.47
N GLU A 30 18.21 14.36 -12.56
CA GLU A 30 17.58 14.65 -13.86
C GLU A 30 16.81 13.44 -14.40
N ALA A 31 17.39 12.23 -14.27
CA ALA A 31 16.73 11.00 -14.68
C ALA A 31 15.43 10.78 -13.90
N LEU A 32 15.47 10.89 -12.57
CA LEU A 32 14.29 10.75 -11.71
C LEU A 32 13.23 11.83 -11.99
N SER A 33 13.66 13.07 -12.24
CA SER A 33 12.75 14.16 -12.62
C SER A 33 12.05 13.89 -13.97
N ASN A 34 12.79 13.42 -14.97
CA ASN A 34 12.25 13.08 -16.28
C ASN A 34 11.32 11.87 -16.20
N GLU A 35 11.62 10.92 -15.32
CA GLU A 35 10.77 9.76 -15.07
C GLU A 35 9.41 10.14 -14.47
N LEU A 36 9.39 11.00 -13.44
CA LEU A 36 8.16 11.58 -12.89
C LEU A 36 7.38 12.34 -13.96
N GLN A 37 8.05 13.14 -14.78
CA GLN A 37 7.41 13.89 -15.85
C GLN A 37 6.79 12.96 -16.91
N ASN A 38 7.49 11.91 -17.31
CA ASN A 38 7.00 10.92 -18.28
C ASN A 38 5.82 10.13 -17.72
N LEU A 39 5.87 9.75 -16.44
CA LEU A 39 4.75 9.11 -15.75
C LEU A 39 3.49 9.99 -15.80
N LEU A 40 3.61 11.27 -15.47
CA LEU A 40 2.48 12.19 -15.47
C LEU A 40 1.99 12.54 -16.88
N LYS A 41 2.88 12.58 -17.89
CA LYS A 41 2.46 12.65 -19.30
C LYS A 41 1.63 11.43 -19.71
N ASN A 42 2.00 10.23 -19.27
CA ASN A 42 1.20 9.02 -19.52
C ASN A 42 -0.18 9.12 -18.84
N VAL A 43 -0.26 9.71 -17.63
CA VAL A 43 -1.54 10.01 -16.98
C VAL A 43 -2.37 10.98 -17.82
N VAL A 44 -1.81 12.09 -18.30
CA VAL A 44 -2.53 13.05 -19.16
C VAL A 44 -3.07 12.36 -20.40
N GLU A 45 -2.26 11.54 -21.08
CA GLU A 45 -2.69 10.80 -22.26
C GLU A 45 -3.78 9.76 -21.96
N ALA A 46 -3.79 9.17 -20.76
CA ALA A 46 -4.87 8.29 -20.32
C ALA A 46 -6.18 9.06 -20.12
N VAL A 47 -6.14 10.23 -19.47
CA VAL A 47 -7.35 11.06 -19.25
C VAL A 47 -7.91 11.55 -20.59
N LYS A 48 -7.07 11.96 -21.54
CA LYS A 48 -7.50 12.42 -22.89
C LYS A 48 -8.35 11.38 -23.62
N ARG A 49 -8.11 10.08 -23.41
CA ARG A 49 -8.86 8.99 -24.06
C ARG A 49 -10.32 8.90 -23.60
N VAL A 50 -10.60 9.41 -22.40
CA VAL A 50 -11.90 9.31 -21.73
C VAL A 50 -12.45 10.67 -21.32
N LYS A 51 -11.94 11.72 -21.98
CA LYS A 51 -12.26 13.12 -21.71
C LYS A 51 -13.77 13.35 -21.78
N ASP A 52 -14.31 13.89 -20.71
CA ASP A 52 -15.68 14.39 -20.61
C ASP A 52 -15.75 15.84 -21.11
N SER A 53 -16.95 16.26 -21.49
CA SER A 53 -17.28 17.67 -21.68
C SER A 53 -17.09 18.52 -20.41
N ASP A 54 -17.27 17.93 -19.23
CA ASP A 54 -17.08 18.58 -17.94
C ASP A 54 -15.63 18.48 -17.46
N SER A 55 -14.91 19.61 -17.51
CA SER A 55 -13.52 19.71 -17.06
C SER A 55 -13.32 19.34 -15.58
N SER A 56 -14.34 19.48 -14.73
CA SER A 56 -14.24 19.13 -13.30
C SER A 56 -14.08 17.62 -13.12
N LYS A 57 -14.80 16.84 -13.93
CA LYS A 57 -14.71 15.37 -13.97
C LYS A 57 -13.40 14.90 -14.59
N ASN A 58 -12.87 15.62 -15.58
CA ASN A 58 -11.55 15.33 -16.13
C ASN A 58 -10.45 15.58 -15.11
N LEU A 59 -10.57 16.63 -14.32
CA LEU A 59 -9.63 16.96 -13.24
C LEU A 59 -9.67 15.92 -12.10
N GLU A 60 -10.87 15.48 -11.72
CA GLU A 60 -11.04 14.40 -10.74
C GLU A 60 -10.34 13.11 -11.20
N LEU A 61 -10.57 12.68 -12.45
CA LEU A 61 -9.91 11.51 -13.02
C LEU A 61 -8.39 11.69 -13.12
N PHE A 62 -7.93 12.88 -13.53
CA PHE A 62 -6.51 13.20 -13.55
C PHE A 62 -5.91 13.00 -12.15
N ASN A 63 -6.50 13.61 -11.12
CA ASN A 63 -6.03 13.48 -9.73
C ASN A 63 -6.03 12.01 -9.26
N ASP A 64 -7.10 11.26 -9.53
CA ASP A 64 -7.21 9.84 -9.17
C ASP A 64 -6.13 8.98 -9.86
N LEU A 65 -5.85 9.23 -11.14
CA LEU A 65 -4.81 8.54 -11.89
C LEU A 65 -3.40 8.93 -11.44
N VAL A 66 -3.15 10.19 -11.10
CA VAL A 66 -1.85 10.61 -10.53
C VAL A 66 -1.58 9.83 -9.24
N VAL A 67 -2.57 9.75 -8.34
CA VAL A 67 -2.42 9.05 -7.06
C VAL A 67 -2.25 7.55 -7.26
N ALA A 68 -3.01 6.96 -8.17
CA ALA A 68 -2.83 5.56 -8.54
C ALA A 68 -1.44 5.30 -9.13
N ALA A 69 -0.93 6.19 -9.99
CA ALA A 69 0.42 6.10 -10.55
C ALA A 69 1.49 6.14 -9.47
N LEU A 70 1.33 6.99 -8.45
CA LEU A 70 2.28 7.12 -7.35
C LEU A 70 2.19 5.98 -6.32
N LYS A 71 0.99 5.47 -6.02
CA LYS A 71 0.79 4.39 -5.03
C LYS A 71 0.96 2.99 -5.62
N ARG A 72 0.28 2.68 -6.73
CA ARG A 72 0.24 1.32 -7.29
C ARG A 72 1.60 0.87 -7.81
N SER A 73 2.42 1.80 -8.29
CA SER A 73 3.78 1.54 -8.76
C SER A 73 4.71 1.08 -7.63
N LEU A 74 4.42 1.42 -6.37
CA LEU A 74 5.19 1.01 -5.20
C LEU A 74 4.79 -0.38 -4.68
N ILE A 75 3.73 -0.98 -5.24
CA ILE A 75 3.23 -2.29 -4.84
C ILE A 75 3.76 -3.34 -5.81
N LEU A 76 4.46 -4.33 -5.27
CA LEU A 76 4.91 -5.48 -6.02
C LEU A 76 3.82 -6.57 -5.99
N PRO A 77 3.08 -6.83 -7.09
CA PRO A 77 2.10 -7.91 -7.11
C PRO A 77 2.82 -9.26 -7.04
N LEU A 78 2.26 -10.21 -6.30
CA LEU A 78 2.78 -11.57 -6.25
C LEU A 78 2.40 -12.30 -7.55
N ALA A 79 3.34 -12.46 -8.46
CA ALA A 79 3.15 -13.21 -9.70
C ALA A 79 4.45 -13.96 -10.05
N PRO A 80 4.37 -15.15 -10.66
CA PRO A 80 5.57 -15.83 -11.13
C PRO A 80 6.25 -15.01 -12.24
N THR A 81 7.55 -15.22 -12.43
CA THR A 81 8.35 -14.50 -13.43
C THR A 81 7.76 -14.74 -14.82
N LEU A 82 7.08 -13.73 -15.36
CA LEU A 82 6.38 -13.81 -16.64
C LEU A 82 7.38 -14.19 -17.73
N GLN A 83 7.23 -15.38 -18.33
CA GLN A 83 8.20 -15.88 -19.32
C GLN A 83 8.32 -14.96 -20.55
N ASN A 84 7.37 -14.05 -20.82
CA ASN A 84 7.43 -13.09 -21.93
C ASN A 84 6.39 -11.94 -21.88
N SER A 85 5.84 -11.58 -20.71
CA SER A 85 4.69 -10.66 -20.69
C SER A 85 5.07 -9.25 -20.22
N LYS A 86 4.79 -8.26 -21.08
CA LYS A 86 4.72 -6.83 -20.72
C LYS A 86 3.45 -6.50 -19.90
N ARG A 87 2.59 -7.48 -19.61
CA ARG A 87 1.30 -7.29 -18.95
C ARG A 87 1.46 -7.17 -17.45
N ILE A 88 0.71 -6.26 -16.85
CA ILE A 88 0.61 -6.11 -15.40
C ILE A 88 -0.25 -7.25 -14.87
N ALA A 89 0.35 -8.10 -14.02
CA ALA A 89 -0.40 -9.13 -13.33
C ALA A 89 -1.40 -8.46 -12.35
N PRO A 90 -2.70 -8.71 -12.51
CA PRO A 90 -3.69 -8.24 -11.53
C PRO A 90 -3.46 -8.86 -10.16
N TRP A 91 -3.76 -8.12 -9.12
CA TRP A 91 -3.81 -8.58 -7.72
C TRP A 91 -5.14 -8.19 -7.08
N ILE A 92 -5.54 -8.84 -5.98
CA ILE A 92 -6.84 -8.60 -5.34
C ILE A 92 -7.04 -7.13 -4.91
N GLY A 93 -5.96 -6.44 -4.54
CA GLY A 93 -5.99 -5.00 -4.25
C GLY A 93 -6.33 -4.13 -5.47
N ASP A 94 -6.21 -4.65 -6.69
CA ASP A 94 -6.63 -3.96 -7.91
C ASP A 94 -8.16 -3.82 -8.02
N LEU A 95 -8.94 -4.52 -7.18
CA LEU A 95 -10.38 -4.26 -7.00
C LEU A 95 -10.64 -2.80 -6.65
N PHE A 96 -9.78 -2.19 -5.84
CA PHE A 96 -9.89 -0.79 -5.46
C PHE A 96 -9.72 0.14 -6.66
N TYR A 97 -8.71 -0.09 -7.49
CA TYR A 97 -8.48 0.73 -8.69
C TYR A 97 -9.56 0.49 -9.75
N LEU A 98 -10.04 -0.74 -9.91
CA LEU A 98 -11.20 -1.04 -10.75
C LEU A 98 -12.42 -0.22 -10.35
N TRP A 99 -12.81 -0.27 -9.06
CA TRP A 99 -13.93 0.52 -8.55
C TRP A 99 -13.69 2.03 -8.70
N LEU A 100 -12.48 2.51 -8.35
CA LEU A 100 -12.13 3.92 -8.45
C LEU A 100 -12.30 4.44 -9.88
N PHE A 101 -11.98 3.63 -10.88
CA PHE A 101 -12.06 4.03 -12.28
C PHE A 101 -13.37 3.62 -12.99
N GLU A 102 -14.15 2.70 -12.41
CA GLU A 102 -15.44 2.24 -12.94
C GLU A 102 -16.41 3.40 -13.16
N LYS A 103 -16.45 4.38 -12.24
CA LYS A 103 -17.31 5.58 -12.37
C LYS A 103 -17.03 6.41 -13.63
N TYR A 104 -15.82 6.34 -14.18
CA TYR A 104 -15.45 7.00 -15.43
C TYR A 104 -15.69 6.11 -16.65
N TYR A 105 -15.76 4.79 -16.45
CA TYR A 105 -16.05 3.78 -17.45
C TYR A 105 -17.54 3.73 -17.85
N LYS A 106 -18.46 4.19 -16.99
CA LYS A 106 -19.90 4.35 -17.32
C LYS A 106 -20.15 5.14 -18.62
N ARG A 107 -19.19 6.00 -19.01
CA ARG A 107 -19.23 6.84 -20.22
C ARG A 107 -19.02 6.06 -21.53
N THR A 108 -18.60 4.80 -21.45
CA THR A 108 -18.32 3.93 -22.62
C THR A 108 -19.42 2.92 -22.90
N GLY A 109 -20.52 2.91 -22.13
CA GLY A 109 -21.66 2.00 -22.33
C GLY A 109 -21.54 0.65 -21.62
N VAL A 110 -20.62 0.52 -20.67
CA VAL A 110 -20.37 -0.70 -19.91
C VAL A 110 -21.06 -0.62 -18.54
N SER A 111 -21.81 -1.67 -18.18
CA SER A 111 -22.65 -1.73 -16.97
C SER A 111 -21.85 -1.74 -15.67
N GLU A 112 -22.47 -1.29 -14.58
CA GLU A 112 -21.90 -1.40 -13.22
C GLU A 112 -21.65 -2.87 -12.85
N VAL A 113 -20.38 -3.17 -12.56
CA VAL A 113 -19.86 -4.48 -12.21
C VAL A 113 -19.61 -4.56 -10.72
N LEU A 114 -19.01 -3.53 -10.11
CA LEU A 114 -18.55 -3.55 -8.72
C LEU A 114 -19.39 -2.68 -7.79
N THR A 115 -19.87 -1.53 -8.27
CA THR A 115 -20.56 -0.53 -7.42
C THR A 115 -21.81 -1.07 -6.71
N ASN A 116 -22.51 -2.05 -7.28
CA ASN A 116 -23.77 -2.59 -6.75
C ASN A 116 -23.72 -4.09 -6.44
N LYS A 117 -22.54 -4.71 -6.46
CA LYS A 117 -22.37 -6.15 -6.19
C LYS A 117 -21.64 -6.36 -4.87
N PRO A 118 -22.18 -7.17 -3.95
CA PRO A 118 -21.43 -7.60 -2.79
C PRO A 118 -20.16 -8.36 -3.19
N LEU A 119 -19.11 -8.23 -2.39
CA LEU A 119 -17.79 -8.81 -2.60
C LEU A 119 -17.83 -10.31 -2.89
N ILE A 120 -18.67 -11.06 -2.15
CA ILE A 120 -18.82 -12.51 -2.30
C ILE A 120 -19.45 -12.95 -3.63
N SER A 121 -20.05 -12.01 -4.37
CA SER A 121 -20.70 -12.26 -5.66
C SER A 121 -19.81 -11.93 -6.85
N ILE A 122 -18.63 -11.34 -6.61
CA ILE A 122 -17.66 -11.00 -7.65
C ILE A 122 -17.01 -12.27 -8.17
N LYS A 123 -17.09 -12.49 -9.48
CA LYS A 123 -16.42 -13.59 -10.17
C LYS A 123 -15.14 -13.14 -10.84
N TRP A 124 -14.10 -13.97 -10.77
CA TRP A 124 -12.79 -13.64 -11.33
C TRP A 124 -12.86 -13.35 -12.84
N ASP A 125 -13.37 -14.27 -13.66
CA ASP A 125 -13.32 -14.09 -15.11
C ASP A 125 -14.31 -13.02 -15.59
N GLU A 126 -15.57 -13.11 -15.14
CA GLU A 126 -16.67 -12.25 -15.59
C GLU A 126 -16.55 -10.81 -15.04
N ASP A 127 -16.32 -10.64 -13.73
CA ASP A 127 -16.44 -9.33 -13.07
C ASP A 127 -15.10 -8.63 -12.87
N PHE A 128 -14.00 -9.38 -12.83
CA PHE A 128 -12.68 -8.82 -12.54
C PHE A 128 -11.77 -8.79 -13.77
N LYS A 129 -11.39 -9.96 -14.31
CA LYS A 129 -10.35 -10.11 -15.33
C LYS A 129 -10.73 -9.37 -16.61
N GLU A 130 -11.93 -9.62 -17.13
CA GLU A 130 -12.40 -8.97 -18.37
C GLU A 130 -12.38 -7.44 -18.24
N TYR A 131 -12.86 -6.92 -17.11
CA TYR A 131 -12.92 -5.48 -16.86
C TYR A 131 -11.55 -4.88 -16.59
N TRP A 132 -10.68 -5.59 -15.88
CA TRP A 132 -9.29 -5.18 -15.66
C TRP A 132 -8.54 -5.09 -16.97
N GLU A 133 -8.60 -6.09 -17.83
CA GLU A 133 -7.93 -6.08 -19.12
C GLU A 133 -8.45 -4.94 -20.01
N LYS A 134 -9.78 -4.73 -20.03
CA LYS A 134 -10.40 -3.59 -20.71
C LYS A 134 -9.91 -2.26 -20.15
N LEU A 135 -9.89 -2.08 -18.83
CA LEU A 135 -9.46 -0.86 -18.16
C LEU A 135 -7.98 -0.57 -18.45
N VAL A 136 -7.12 -1.58 -18.25
CA VAL A 136 -5.68 -1.52 -18.51
C VAL A 136 -5.40 -1.17 -19.96
N SER A 137 -6.09 -1.79 -20.90
CA SER A 137 -5.95 -1.48 -22.32
C SER A 137 -6.42 -0.06 -22.64
N TYR A 138 -7.60 0.31 -22.15
CA TYR A 138 -8.29 1.55 -22.51
C TYR A 138 -7.58 2.79 -21.96
N LEU A 139 -7.15 2.76 -20.70
CA LEU A 139 -6.36 3.82 -20.07
C LEU A 139 -4.85 3.65 -20.28
N GLN A 140 -4.42 2.59 -20.98
CA GLN A 140 -3.00 2.22 -21.12
C GLN A 140 -2.27 2.17 -19.78
N LEU A 141 -2.89 1.56 -18.76
CA LEU A 141 -2.35 1.50 -17.41
C LEU A 141 -1.00 0.76 -17.35
N GLU A 142 -0.65 -0.05 -18.35
CA GLU A 142 0.70 -0.61 -18.53
C GLU A 142 1.81 0.44 -18.56
N LYS A 143 1.50 1.68 -18.96
CA LYS A 143 2.43 2.82 -18.95
C LYS A 143 2.41 3.61 -17.64
N ILE A 144 1.44 3.35 -16.77
CA ILE A 144 1.18 4.11 -15.53
C ILE A 144 1.58 3.27 -14.31
N PHE A 145 1.15 2.02 -14.22
CA PHE A 145 1.45 1.13 -13.09
C PHE A 145 2.83 0.45 -13.21
N PHE A 146 3.77 1.13 -13.89
CA PHE A 146 5.18 0.84 -14.03
C PHE A 146 5.57 -0.59 -14.47
N PRO A 147 6.02 -0.77 -15.72
CA PRO A 147 6.48 -2.07 -16.22
C PRO A 147 7.94 -2.41 -15.82
N GLN A 148 8.57 -1.73 -14.86
CA GLN A 148 9.96 -2.00 -14.44
C GLN A 148 10.10 -2.03 -12.91
N LYS A 149 10.20 -3.25 -12.36
CA LYS A 149 10.14 -3.61 -10.92
C LYS A 149 11.14 -2.87 -10.01
N GLU A 150 12.27 -2.41 -10.55
CA GLU A 150 13.37 -1.81 -9.78
C GLU A 150 13.28 -0.28 -9.66
N ARG A 151 12.58 0.39 -10.60
CA ARG A 151 12.60 1.86 -10.71
C ARG A 151 11.61 2.61 -9.82
N ALA A 152 10.50 1.98 -9.43
CA ALA A 152 9.53 2.63 -8.56
C ALA A 152 10.08 2.91 -7.15
N LEU A 153 10.96 2.05 -6.63
CA LEU A 153 11.68 2.31 -5.38
C LEU A 153 12.74 3.40 -5.52
N ASP A 154 13.30 3.60 -6.72
CA ASP A 154 14.23 4.71 -6.95
C ASP A 154 13.55 6.07 -6.74
N LEU A 155 12.24 6.18 -7.04
CA LEU A 155 11.47 7.39 -6.73
C LEU A 155 11.33 7.64 -5.22
N LEU A 156 11.38 6.60 -4.38
CA LEU A 156 11.44 6.76 -2.92
C LEU A 156 12.81 7.23 -2.42
N LYS A 157 13.85 7.28 -3.27
CA LYS A 157 15.12 7.92 -2.90
C LYS A 157 14.97 9.43 -2.78
N LEU A 158 14.07 10.04 -3.56
CA LEU A 158 13.83 11.49 -3.54
C LEU A 158 13.35 11.92 -2.15
N PRO A 159 14.11 12.77 -1.43
CA PRO A 159 13.67 13.26 -0.13
C PRO A 159 12.54 14.28 -0.31
N ALA A 160 11.73 14.53 0.71
CA ALA A 160 10.85 15.71 0.72
C ALA A 160 11.67 17.00 0.97
N ASP A 161 12.72 16.90 1.79
CA ASP A 161 13.67 17.98 2.07
C ASP A 161 15.10 17.46 1.89
N SER A 162 15.86 18.11 1.02
CA SER A 162 17.21 17.68 0.68
C SER A 162 18.28 18.09 1.70
N ARG A 163 17.90 18.75 2.80
CA ARG A 163 18.81 19.12 3.89
C ARG A 163 19.06 17.91 4.79
N PRO A 164 20.30 17.39 4.87
CA PRO A 164 20.62 16.20 5.66
C PRO A 164 20.18 16.29 7.11
N GLY A 165 19.64 15.19 7.63
CA GLY A 165 19.14 15.08 9.01
C GLY A 165 17.84 15.82 9.29
N LEU A 166 17.43 16.81 8.48
CA LEU A 166 16.27 17.63 8.82
C LEU A 166 14.93 16.88 8.75
N SER A 167 14.84 15.89 7.88
CA SER A 167 13.65 15.06 7.69
C SER A 167 14.03 13.67 7.22
N SER A 168 13.25 12.66 7.63
CA SER A 168 13.28 11.29 7.08
C SER A 168 12.26 11.09 5.94
N ALA A 169 11.47 12.12 5.62
CA ALA A 169 10.36 12.03 4.68
C ALA A 169 10.83 11.92 3.23
N ARG A 170 10.10 11.12 2.45
CA ARG A 170 10.27 10.99 1.00
C ARG A 170 9.26 11.87 0.27
N LEU A 171 9.60 12.28 -0.95
CA LEU A 171 8.79 13.22 -1.73
C LEU A 171 7.37 12.70 -1.97
N ILE A 172 7.20 11.47 -2.45
CA ILE A 172 5.87 10.93 -2.79
C ILE A 172 4.93 10.87 -1.57
N PRO A 173 5.31 10.25 -0.43
CA PRO A 173 4.45 10.23 0.76
C PRO A 173 4.09 11.64 1.26
N HIS A 174 5.03 12.59 1.18
CA HIS A 174 4.81 13.97 1.55
C HIS A 174 3.72 14.62 0.67
N LEU A 175 3.81 14.49 -0.67
CA LEU A 175 2.79 15.01 -1.59
C LEU A 175 1.39 14.45 -1.30
N LEU A 176 1.31 13.14 -1.01
CA LEU A 176 0.06 12.46 -0.66
C LEU A 176 -0.51 12.98 0.66
N ALA A 177 0.33 13.21 1.66
CA ALA A 177 -0.06 13.77 2.96
C ALA A 177 -0.56 15.22 2.83
N VAL A 178 0.14 16.07 2.06
CA VAL A 178 -0.28 17.46 1.80
C VAL A 178 -1.67 17.48 1.15
N SER A 179 -1.88 16.67 0.11
CA SER A 179 -3.19 16.58 -0.55
C SER A 179 -4.28 16.06 0.38
N ALA A 180 -4.01 15.01 1.17
CA ALA A 180 -4.98 14.47 2.12
C ALA A 180 -5.38 15.48 3.21
N ILE A 181 -4.41 16.26 3.73
CA ILE A 181 -4.66 17.32 4.72
C ILE A 181 -5.44 18.47 4.09
N ALA A 182 -5.01 18.97 2.92
CA ALA A 182 -5.66 20.09 2.24
C ALA A 182 -7.12 19.79 1.89
N THR A 183 -7.37 18.60 1.35
CA THR A 183 -8.73 18.16 0.97
C THR A 183 -9.61 17.94 2.19
N SER A 184 -9.08 17.34 3.27
CA SER A 184 -9.81 17.18 4.54
C SER A 184 -10.19 18.53 5.14
N LYS A 185 -9.26 19.50 5.18
CA LYS A 185 -9.55 20.88 5.62
C LYS A 185 -10.65 21.52 4.79
N TYR A 186 -10.54 21.44 3.47
CA TYR A 186 -11.53 22.03 2.57
C TYR A 186 -12.94 21.45 2.79
N ILE A 187 -13.05 20.13 2.88
CA ILE A 187 -14.32 19.43 3.11
C ILE A 187 -14.92 19.81 4.47
N ALA A 188 -14.09 19.88 5.52
CA ALA A 188 -14.53 20.26 6.87
C ALA A 188 -15.01 21.73 6.94
N GLN A 189 -14.31 22.66 6.28
CA GLN A 189 -14.74 24.07 6.18
C GLN A 189 -16.10 24.23 5.50
N LYS A 190 -16.42 23.34 4.55
CA LYS A 190 -17.74 23.27 3.90
C LYS A 190 -18.74 22.33 4.62
N GLN A 191 -18.40 21.86 5.82
CA GLN A 191 -19.24 20.96 6.65
C GLN A 191 -19.68 19.69 5.91
N GLY A 192 -18.82 19.17 5.04
CA GLY A 192 -19.09 17.99 4.23
C GLY A 192 -20.09 18.20 3.10
N ARG A 193 -20.52 19.43 2.80
CA ARG A 193 -21.51 19.74 1.75
C ARG A 193 -20.91 20.69 0.72
N LEU A 194 -20.61 20.18 -0.46
CA LEU A 194 -20.07 20.96 -1.58
C LEU A 194 -21.18 21.24 -2.60
N ASN A 195 -21.14 22.40 -3.25
CA ASN A 195 -21.85 22.61 -4.52
C ASN A 195 -20.90 22.32 -5.71
N GLY A 196 -21.37 22.48 -6.95
CA GLY A 196 -20.54 22.24 -8.14
C GLY A 196 -19.27 23.10 -8.22
N LYS A 197 -19.33 24.36 -7.76
CA LYS A 197 -18.16 25.26 -7.70
C LYS A 197 -17.18 24.81 -6.62
N ASP A 198 -17.67 24.43 -5.45
CA ASP A 198 -16.84 23.92 -4.36
C ASP A 198 -16.17 22.60 -4.75
N PHE A 199 -16.86 21.74 -5.49
CA PHE A 199 -16.29 20.51 -6.03
C PHE A 199 -15.14 20.79 -7.01
N LEU A 200 -15.32 21.71 -7.96
CA LEU A 200 -14.24 22.11 -8.88
C LEU A 200 -13.05 22.70 -8.11
N ASN A 201 -13.31 23.57 -7.14
CA ASN A 201 -12.27 24.16 -6.29
C ASN A 201 -11.51 23.09 -5.50
N LEU A 202 -12.20 22.07 -4.96
CA LEU A 202 -11.56 20.93 -4.31
C LEU A 202 -10.64 20.18 -5.26
N GLN A 203 -11.06 19.92 -6.51
CA GLN A 203 -10.22 19.23 -7.49
C GLN A 203 -9.02 20.05 -7.94
N ILE A 204 -9.16 21.39 -8.05
CA ILE A 204 -8.05 22.31 -8.31
C ILE A 204 -7.04 22.29 -7.16
N LEU A 205 -7.53 22.40 -5.92
CA LEU A 205 -6.70 22.34 -4.71
C LEU A 205 -5.94 21.01 -4.63
N ARG A 206 -6.63 19.90 -4.88
CA ARG A 206 -6.04 18.55 -4.88
C ARG A 206 -4.95 18.39 -5.92
N ALA A 207 -5.18 18.87 -7.15
CA ALA A 207 -4.16 18.86 -8.21
C ALA A 207 -2.94 19.70 -7.82
N ALA A 208 -3.15 20.93 -7.34
CA ALA A 208 -2.06 21.79 -6.90
C ALA A 208 -1.27 21.16 -5.74
N ALA A 209 -1.96 20.55 -4.76
CA ALA A 209 -1.34 19.89 -3.62
C ALA A 209 -0.45 18.70 -4.01
N ILE A 210 -0.88 17.86 -4.95
CA ILE A 210 -0.06 16.72 -5.40
C ILE A 210 1.14 17.17 -6.26
N LEU A 211 1.02 18.31 -6.96
CA LEU A 211 2.02 18.74 -7.95
C LEU A 211 3.00 19.81 -7.42
N HIS A 212 2.70 20.49 -6.31
CA HIS A 212 3.41 21.71 -5.88
C HIS A 212 4.93 21.56 -5.76
N ASP A 213 5.38 20.37 -5.36
CA ASP A 213 6.77 20.08 -5.03
C ASP A 213 7.49 19.20 -6.06
N LEU A 214 6.82 18.80 -7.14
CA LEU A 214 7.45 18.00 -8.21
C LEU A 214 8.55 18.74 -8.97
N GLY A 215 8.64 20.08 -8.82
CA GLY A 215 9.75 20.89 -9.33
C GLY A 215 11.06 20.75 -8.54
N LYS A 216 11.04 20.16 -7.34
CA LYS A 216 12.20 20.06 -6.44
C LYS A 216 13.41 19.34 -7.07
N PRO A 217 13.29 18.15 -7.68
CA PRO A 217 14.46 17.46 -8.26
C PRO A 217 15.22 18.31 -9.27
N ARG A 218 14.49 19.02 -10.15
CA ARG A 218 15.09 19.91 -11.15
C ARG A 218 15.71 21.15 -10.51
N ALA A 219 15.02 21.78 -9.55
CA ALA A 219 15.54 22.92 -8.82
C ALA A 219 16.82 22.60 -8.02
N TRP A 220 16.90 21.41 -7.41
CA TRP A 220 18.13 20.94 -6.76
C TRP A 220 19.26 20.72 -7.74
N CYS A 221 18.98 20.12 -8.90
CA CYS A 221 19.99 19.93 -9.94
C CYS A 221 20.60 21.28 -10.36
N GLU A 222 19.78 22.29 -10.61
CA GLU A 222 20.24 23.63 -10.99
C GLU A 222 20.91 24.38 -9.82
N THR A 223 20.45 24.16 -8.58
CA THR A 223 21.11 24.67 -7.37
C THR A 223 22.53 24.10 -7.24
N LEU A 224 22.71 22.80 -7.46
CA LEU A 224 24.01 22.14 -7.40
C LEU A 224 24.93 22.54 -8.57
N LYS A 225 24.40 22.74 -9.78
CA LYS A 225 25.20 23.21 -10.92
C LYS A 225 25.65 24.66 -10.77
N SER A 226 24.73 25.55 -10.36
CA SER A 226 24.98 26.98 -10.26
C SER A 226 25.62 27.41 -8.94
N GLN A 227 25.61 26.53 -7.93
CA GLN A 227 26.00 26.83 -6.54
C GLN A 227 25.23 28.03 -5.96
N LYS A 228 23.99 28.25 -6.41
CA LYS A 228 23.08 29.30 -5.93
C LYS A 228 21.70 28.69 -5.71
N TYR A 229 21.00 29.14 -4.66
CA TYR A 229 19.65 28.68 -4.40
C TYR A 229 18.70 29.00 -5.57
N VAL A 230 17.98 27.97 -6.01
CA VAL A 230 16.95 28.06 -7.05
C VAL A 230 15.61 27.64 -6.44
N SER A 231 14.58 28.47 -6.60
CA SER A 231 13.24 28.17 -6.08
C SER A 231 12.59 27.02 -6.84
N HIS A 232 12.06 26.03 -6.11
CA HIS A 232 11.35 24.92 -6.71
C HIS A 232 9.98 25.29 -7.25
N ALA A 233 9.34 26.36 -6.73
CA ALA A 233 8.01 26.78 -7.18
C ALA A 233 8.01 27.20 -8.66
N THR A 234 9.06 27.88 -9.13
CA THR A 234 9.24 28.23 -10.54
C THR A 234 9.38 26.98 -11.42
N TYR A 235 10.19 26.01 -11.00
CA TYR A 235 10.31 24.73 -11.71
C TYR A 235 9.03 23.89 -11.64
N GLY A 236 8.25 24.03 -10.56
CA GLY A 236 6.91 23.47 -10.43
C GLY A 236 5.98 24.02 -11.51
N ALA A 237 5.94 25.35 -11.68
CA ALA A 237 5.15 25.98 -12.74
C ALA A 237 5.59 25.53 -14.15
N MET A 238 6.90 25.47 -14.42
CA MET A 238 7.43 24.92 -15.68
C MET A 238 7.08 23.44 -15.88
N PHE A 239 7.04 22.67 -14.79
CA PHE A 239 6.62 21.27 -14.82
C PHE A 239 5.15 21.18 -15.24
N ILE A 240 4.26 22.01 -14.68
CA ILE A 240 2.85 22.09 -15.10
C ILE A 240 2.73 22.44 -16.59
N ASP A 241 3.44 23.46 -17.07
CA ASP A 241 3.43 23.85 -18.49
C ASP A 241 3.82 22.65 -19.39
N SER A 242 4.79 21.86 -18.95
CA SER A 242 5.26 20.70 -19.71
C SER A 242 4.27 19.53 -19.81
N LEU A 243 3.23 19.52 -18.96
CA LEU A 243 2.15 18.53 -19.01
C LEU A 243 1.07 18.91 -20.04
N ASN A 244 1.05 20.18 -20.49
CA ASN A 244 0.06 20.71 -21.43
C ASN A 244 -1.39 20.40 -21.01
N LEU A 245 -1.75 20.78 -19.78
CA LEU A 245 -3.07 20.50 -19.20
C LEU A 245 -4.21 21.33 -19.81
N GLU A 246 -3.91 22.38 -20.58
CA GLU A 246 -4.90 23.25 -21.21
C GLU A 246 -5.83 22.48 -22.15
N ASP A 247 -5.27 21.57 -22.96
CA ASP A 247 -6.03 20.70 -23.86
C ASP A 247 -7.03 19.81 -23.11
N LEU A 248 -6.74 19.49 -21.85
CA LEU A 248 -7.53 18.57 -21.04
C LEU A 248 -8.58 19.29 -20.20
N LEU A 249 -8.18 20.38 -19.54
CA LEU A 249 -8.95 21.04 -18.49
C LEU A 249 -9.52 22.40 -18.93
N GLY A 250 -8.99 22.97 -20.02
CA GLY A 250 -9.21 24.36 -20.41
C GLY A 250 -8.23 25.32 -19.74
N GLN A 251 -7.99 26.45 -20.39
CA GLN A 251 -6.98 27.43 -20.01
C GLN A 251 -7.17 27.94 -18.57
N GLN A 252 -8.40 28.25 -18.16
CA GLN A 252 -8.69 28.80 -16.84
C GLN A 252 -8.31 27.85 -15.69
N ILE A 253 -8.62 26.55 -15.81
CA ILE A 253 -8.33 25.56 -14.77
C ILE A 253 -6.83 25.25 -14.75
N SER A 254 -6.21 25.07 -15.92
CA SER A 254 -4.77 24.85 -16.04
C SER A 254 -3.96 26.00 -15.40
N GLN A 255 -4.35 27.23 -15.72
CA GLN A 255 -3.72 28.43 -15.17
C GLN A 255 -3.93 28.55 -13.65
N ALA A 256 -5.12 28.21 -13.13
CA ALA A 256 -5.37 28.21 -11.69
C ALA A 256 -4.46 27.22 -10.94
N ILE A 257 -4.27 26.01 -11.47
CA ILE A 257 -3.35 25.01 -10.89
C ILE A 257 -1.91 25.55 -10.92
N LYS A 258 -1.48 26.10 -12.05
CA LYS A 258 -0.15 26.70 -12.21
C LYS A 258 0.09 27.83 -11.20
N GLU A 259 -0.84 28.76 -11.07
CA GLU A 259 -0.72 29.90 -10.15
C GLU A 259 -0.62 29.45 -8.70
N LEU A 260 -1.43 28.46 -8.29
CA LEU A 260 -1.36 27.85 -6.95
C LEU A 260 -0.02 27.19 -6.71
N VAL A 261 0.49 26.40 -7.67
CA VAL A 261 1.81 25.76 -7.58
C VAL A 261 2.94 26.79 -7.54
N GLU A 262 2.88 27.85 -8.33
CA GLU A 262 3.94 28.88 -8.36
C GLU A 262 3.96 29.74 -7.09
N ASN A 263 2.80 29.99 -6.49
CA ASN A 263 2.66 30.91 -5.36
C ASN A 263 2.24 30.23 -4.04
N HIS A 264 2.43 28.91 -3.90
CA HIS A 264 2.05 28.19 -2.67
C HIS A 264 2.76 28.71 -1.41
N HIS A 265 3.96 29.28 -1.53
CA HIS A 265 4.66 29.94 -0.41
C HIS A 265 4.17 31.37 -0.12
N LEU A 266 3.43 31.98 -1.04
CA LEU A 266 3.04 33.41 -1.01
C LEU A 266 1.58 33.57 -1.46
N PRO A 267 0.59 33.00 -0.74
CA PRO A 267 -0.80 32.99 -1.19
C PRO A 267 -1.41 34.39 -1.30
N ASP A 268 -0.85 35.40 -0.65
CA ASP A 268 -1.32 36.79 -0.78
C ASP A 268 -1.06 37.38 -2.18
N LYS A 269 -0.12 36.80 -2.95
CA LYS A 269 0.10 37.16 -4.36
C LYS A 269 -0.93 36.55 -5.31
N LEU A 270 -1.72 35.58 -4.84
CA LEU A 270 -2.74 34.96 -5.66
C LEU A 270 -3.92 35.92 -5.89
N PRO A 271 -4.60 35.78 -7.05
CA PRO A 271 -5.90 36.40 -7.29
C PRO A 271 -6.91 36.08 -6.19
N ASP A 272 -7.86 36.98 -5.93
CA ASP A 272 -8.84 36.85 -4.84
C ASP A 272 -9.63 35.53 -4.90
N ASN A 273 -9.93 35.04 -6.11
CA ASN A 273 -10.66 33.79 -6.33
C ASN A 273 -9.83 32.52 -6.02
N LEU A 274 -8.51 32.62 -5.90
CA LEU A 274 -7.60 31.49 -5.56
C LEU A 274 -6.97 31.63 -4.18
N ARG A 275 -7.04 32.81 -3.56
CA ARG A 275 -6.38 33.09 -2.27
C ARG A 275 -6.84 32.15 -1.14
N GLU A 276 -8.11 31.77 -1.09
CA GLU A 276 -8.62 30.78 -0.13
C GLU A 276 -7.92 29.42 -0.32
N LEU A 277 -7.87 28.93 -1.56
CA LEU A 277 -7.23 27.65 -1.89
C LEU A 277 -5.72 27.69 -1.62
N GLY A 278 -5.06 28.80 -1.97
CA GLY A 278 -3.64 28.99 -1.70
C GLY A 278 -3.29 28.99 -0.22
N LYS A 279 -4.14 29.58 0.64
CA LYS A 279 -3.96 29.54 2.10
C LYS A 279 -4.11 28.13 2.64
N ILE A 280 -5.10 27.37 2.18
CA ILE A 280 -5.29 25.97 2.59
C ILE A 280 -4.11 25.11 2.14
N LEU A 281 -3.64 25.29 0.90
CA LEU A 281 -2.46 24.60 0.38
C LEU A 281 -1.20 24.89 1.20
N GLN A 282 -0.92 26.18 1.45
CA GLN A 282 0.23 26.60 2.25
C GLN A 282 0.18 26.02 3.67
N GLU A 283 -1.00 26.06 4.31
CA GLU A 283 -1.18 25.51 5.65
C GLU A 283 -0.96 23.99 5.65
N ALA A 284 -1.51 23.28 4.66
CA ALA A 284 -1.35 21.83 4.54
C ALA A 284 0.11 21.42 4.31
N ASP A 285 0.82 22.11 3.40
CA ASP A 285 2.26 21.91 3.18
C ASP A 285 3.06 22.18 4.46
N HIS A 286 2.81 23.31 5.12
CA HIS A 286 3.48 23.63 6.38
C HIS A 286 3.23 22.57 7.45
N LYS A 287 1.99 22.07 7.59
CA LYS A 287 1.65 21.06 8.60
C LYS A 287 2.19 19.67 8.28
N ALA A 288 2.17 19.25 7.02
CA ALA A 288 2.83 18.01 6.59
C ALA A 288 4.35 18.10 6.84
N SER A 289 4.96 19.23 6.47
CA SER A 289 6.37 19.51 6.75
C SER A 289 6.69 19.55 8.26
N GLU A 290 5.79 20.08 9.09
CA GLU A 290 5.93 20.09 10.56
C GLU A 290 5.93 18.66 11.12
N ILE A 291 5.06 17.78 10.60
CA ILE A 291 5.04 16.35 10.93
C ILE A 291 6.33 15.63 10.52
N ASP A 292 6.90 16.02 9.37
CA ASP A 292 8.08 15.39 8.80
C ASP A 292 9.43 15.89 9.37
N ARG A 293 9.43 16.99 10.13
CA ARG A 293 10.65 17.65 10.63
C ARG A 293 11.20 16.98 11.89
N LEU A 294 12.52 16.76 11.89
CA LEU A 294 13.28 16.18 12.99
C LEU A 294 14.18 17.22 13.68
N SER A 295 14.03 18.50 13.32
CA SER A 295 14.91 19.58 13.78
C SER A 295 15.02 19.68 15.30
N ASP A 296 13.90 19.63 16.03
CA ASP A 296 13.90 19.77 17.49
C ASP A 296 14.54 18.59 18.23
N LEU A 297 14.54 17.43 17.58
CA LEU A 297 15.17 16.21 18.07
C LEU A 297 16.68 16.24 17.86
N LEU A 298 17.11 16.68 16.68
CA LEU A 298 18.50 16.56 16.23
C LEU A 298 19.35 17.79 16.54
N SER A 299 18.76 18.99 16.62
CA SER A 299 19.51 20.22 16.89
C SER A 299 20.04 20.33 18.33
N LYS A 300 19.55 19.48 19.24
CA LYS A 300 19.99 19.38 20.63
C LYS A 300 21.03 18.29 20.86
N ASP A 301 21.30 17.43 19.88
CA ASP A 301 22.22 16.31 20.05
C ASP A 301 23.68 16.78 19.94
N THR A 302 24.45 16.53 21.00
CA THR A 302 25.84 16.99 21.11
C THR A 302 26.78 16.36 20.09
N LYS A 303 26.50 15.11 19.66
CA LYS A 303 27.31 14.42 18.65
C LYS A 303 27.14 15.12 17.31
N LEU A 304 25.90 15.43 16.93
CA LEU A 304 25.61 16.18 15.71
C LEU A 304 26.21 17.59 15.72
N THR A 305 26.12 18.33 16.83
CA THR A 305 26.71 19.68 16.93
C THR A 305 28.23 19.68 16.78
N SER A 306 28.89 18.55 17.05
CA SER A 306 30.35 18.41 16.91
C SER A 306 30.81 18.05 15.49
N VAL A 307 29.90 17.61 14.60
CA VAL A 307 30.23 17.19 13.23
C VAL A 307 30.62 18.39 12.35
N ILE A 308 29.97 19.53 12.57
CA ILE A 308 30.16 20.73 11.77
C ILE A 308 30.42 21.95 12.66
N ASN A 309 31.34 22.82 12.24
CA ASN A 309 31.67 24.06 12.95
C ASN A 309 30.64 25.18 12.69
N ILE A 310 29.36 24.80 12.56
CA ILE A 310 28.23 25.68 12.30
C ILE A 310 27.13 25.33 13.29
N ASP A 311 26.48 26.33 13.87
CA ASP A 311 25.32 26.11 14.73
C ASP A 311 24.19 25.39 13.96
N LEU A 312 23.85 24.18 14.41
CA LEU A 312 22.79 23.36 13.81
C LEU A 312 21.42 24.01 13.90
N ASN A 313 21.14 24.82 14.94
CA ASN A 313 19.86 25.53 15.01
C ASN A 313 19.76 26.53 13.85
N SER A 314 20.84 27.23 13.54
CA SER A 314 20.91 28.12 12.38
C SER A 314 20.72 27.39 11.04
N LEU A 315 21.02 26.10 10.93
CA LEU A 315 20.84 25.31 9.71
C LEU A 315 19.46 24.64 9.60
N TYR A 316 18.94 24.14 10.72
CA TYR A 316 17.69 23.37 10.78
C TYR A 316 16.45 24.22 11.02
N LYS A 317 16.55 25.33 11.75
CA LYS A 317 15.38 26.16 12.12
C LYS A 317 15.19 27.39 11.25
N THR A 318 16.10 27.66 10.32
CA THR A 318 15.99 28.78 9.38
C THR A 318 15.67 28.29 7.97
N THR A 319 15.17 29.19 7.12
CA THR A 319 14.80 28.92 5.73
C THR A 319 15.25 30.06 4.82
N GLY A 320 15.38 29.77 3.53
CA GLY A 320 15.67 30.78 2.50
C GLY A 320 17.13 30.80 2.04
N VAL A 321 17.48 31.83 1.26
CA VAL A 321 18.76 31.92 0.54
C VAL A 321 19.96 31.85 1.47
N GLU A 322 19.90 32.51 2.63
CA GLU A 322 21.02 32.52 3.58
C GLU A 322 21.29 31.11 4.16
N THR A 323 20.25 30.40 4.55
CA THR A 323 20.35 29.00 5.01
C THR A 323 20.94 28.11 3.94
N TRP A 324 20.48 28.27 2.70
CA TRP A 324 20.99 27.50 1.57
C TRP A 324 22.44 27.82 1.24
N ASN A 325 22.89 29.06 1.37
CA ASN A 325 24.29 29.41 1.23
C ASN A 325 25.17 28.72 2.29
N LYS A 326 24.64 28.53 3.52
CA LYS A 326 25.33 27.75 4.57
C LYS A 326 25.38 26.26 4.23
N TRP A 327 24.30 25.68 3.71
CA TRP A 327 24.31 24.29 3.21
C TRP A 327 25.28 24.10 2.04
N LEU A 328 25.31 25.06 1.12
CA LEU A 328 26.21 25.08 -0.03
C LEU A 328 27.66 25.46 0.34
N SER A 329 27.99 25.81 1.58
CA SER A 329 29.39 25.98 1.99
C SER A 329 30.00 24.68 2.54
N LEU A 330 29.20 23.72 2.97
CA LEU A 330 29.64 22.42 3.49
C LEU A 330 30.14 21.50 2.38
N ASP A 331 31.22 20.76 2.61
CA ASP A 331 31.72 19.75 1.66
C ASP A 331 30.90 18.43 1.76
N ASP A 332 31.03 17.57 0.74
CA ASP A 332 30.28 16.30 0.70
C ASP A 332 30.66 15.38 1.88
N SER A 333 31.89 15.42 2.37
CA SER A 333 32.34 14.60 3.51
C SER A 333 31.61 14.97 4.81
N ALA A 334 31.45 16.27 5.06
CA ALA A 334 30.68 16.79 6.18
C ALA A 334 29.20 16.42 6.06
N LEU A 335 28.61 16.52 4.87
CA LEU A 335 27.21 16.16 4.62
C LEU A 335 26.95 14.66 4.80
N THR A 336 27.86 13.79 4.33
CA THR A 336 27.83 12.34 4.59
C THR A 336 27.92 12.06 6.09
N THR A 337 28.88 12.67 6.79
CA THR A 337 29.07 12.46 8.23
C THR A 337 27.86 12.93 9.02
N LEU A 338 27.26 14.06 8.64
CA LEU A 338 26.05 14.59 9.25
C LEU A 338 24.86 13.65 9.04
N SER A 339 24.67 13.14 7.82
CA SER A 339 23.61 12.17 7.49
C SER A 339 23.73 10.89 8.31
N LYS A 340 24.93 10.30 8.35
CA LYS A 340 25.21 9.07 9.12
C LYS A 340 24.96 9.28 10.60
N THR A 341 25.50 10.38 11.16
CA THR A 341 25.32 10.71 12.58
C THR A 341 23.84 10.93 12.91
N ALA A 342 23.08 11.60 12.03
CA ALA A 342 21.65 11.79 12.21
C ALA A 342 20.90 10.46 12.21
N ALA A 343 21.16 9.58 11.24
CA ALA A 343 20.57 8.25 11.18
C ALA A 343 20.88 7.42 12.44
N GLU A 344 22.13 7.43 12.91
CA GLU A 344 22.53 6.76 14.16
C GLU A 344 21.75 7.27 15.38
N VAL A 345 21.56 8.59 15.49
CA VAL A 345 20.78 9.19 16.58
C VAL A 345 19.33 8.73 16.49
N LEU A 346 18.71 8.81 15.31
CA LEU A 346 17.31 8.44 15.08
C LEU A 346 17.01 6.95 15.33
N ARG A 347 18.03 6.08 15.23
CA ARG A 347 17.88 4.66 15.51
C ARG A 347 17.97 4.28 16.98
N LYS A 348 18.42 5.18 17.85
CA LYS A 348 18.54 4.86 19.27
C LYS A 348 17.15 4.53 19.84
N PRO A 349 17.02 3.43 20.62
CA PRO A 349 15.75 3.13 21.28
C PRO A 349 15.39 4.28 22.25
N ASN A 350 14.10 4.63 22.30
CA ASN A 350 13.52 5.69 23.14
C ASN A 350 13.74 7.14 22.68
N VAL A 351 14.19 7.35 21.46
CA VAL A 351 14.14 8.68 20.86
C VAL A 351 12.68 9.04 20.59
N GLN A 352 12.10 9.85 21.47
CA GLN A 352 10.76 10.42 21.30
C GLN A 352 10.91 11.91 21.02
N LEU A 353 10.09 12.42 20.09
CA LEU A 353 9.89 13.86 19.97
C LEU A 353 9.39 14.36 21.33
N ALA A 354 10.09 15.34 21.91
CA ALA A 354 9.74 15.89 23.22
C ALA A 354 8.27 16.34 23.25
N ASP A 355 7.61 16.16 24.39
CA ASP A 355 6.20 16.54 24.66
C ASP A 355 5.90 18.05 24.54
N ASP A 356 6.89 18.86 24.14
CA ASP A 356 6.79 20.31 24.13
C ASP A 356 5.83 20.79 23.02
N LYS A 357 4.64 21.22 23.47
CA LYS A 357 3.50 21.78 22.70
C LYS A 357 2.95 20.86 21.62
N LEU A 358 2.19 19.87 22.07
CA LEU A 358 1.17 19.18 21.26
C LEU A 358 0.31 20.18 20.48
N SER A 359 0.58 20.31 19.17
CA SER A 359 -0.24 21.08 18.25
C SER A 359 -1.08 20.12 17.40
N TYR A 360 -2.37 20.41 17.30
CA TYR A 360 -3.30 19.67 16.46
C TYR A 360 -3.50 20.41 15.15
N ILE A 361 -3.69 19.66 14.07
CA ILE A 361 -4.09 20.21 12.78
C ILE A 361 -5.59 20.46 12.83
N GLU A 362 -5.99 21.72 12.70
CA GLU A 362 -7.39 22.11 12.70
C GLU A 362 -8.13 21.45 11.53
N ASP A 363 -9.39 21.08 11.75
CA ASP A 363 -10.29 20.49 10.76
C ASP A 363 -9.90 19.10 10.23
N VAL A 364 -8.88 18.44 10.82
CA VAL A 364 -8.34 17.16 10.34
C VAL A 364 -8.25 16.11 11.44
N SER A 365 -8.72 14.91 11.13
CA SER A 365 -8.70 13.75 12.01
C SER A 365 -8.03 12.54 11.34
N LEU A 366 -7.60 11.60 12.18
CA LEU A 366 -7.07 10.30 11.81
C LEU A 366 -8.08 9.22 12.20
N LEU A 367 -8.58 8.49 11.20
CA LEU A 367 -9.48 7.35 11.32
C LEU A 367 -8.66 6.06 11.27
N GLY A 368 -9.00 5.10 12.13
CA GLY A 368 -8.49 3.73 12.07
C GLY A 368 -9.61 2.71 12.12
N ILE A 369 -9.49 1.68 11.28
CA ILE A 369 -10.38 0.51 11.25
C ILE A 369 -9.50 -0.74 11.24
N ASP A 370 -9.77 -1.68 12.13
CA ASP A 370 -9.02 -2.92 12.30
C ASP A 370 -9.97 -4.12 12.33
N ILE A 371 -9.70 -5.13 11.51
CA ILE A 371 -10.46 -6.37 11.47
C ILE A 371 -10.04 -7.25 12.64
N MET A 372 -10.99 -7.51 13.54
CA MET A 372 -10.74 -8.29 14.74
C MET A 372 -10.75 -9.79 14.43
N SER A 373 -9.89 -10.53 15.14
CA SER A 373 -9.90 -12.00 15.17
C SER A 373 -9.73 -12.68 13.80
N ILE A 374 -8.88 -12.12 12.93
CA ILE A 374 -8.56 -12.69 11.60
C ILE A 374 -8.19 -14.17 11.68
N GLN A 375 -7.27 -14.54 12.58
CA GLN A 375 -6.83 -15.93 12.76
C GLN A 375 -8.00 -16.88 13.06
N LYS A 376 -8.95 -16.47 13.92
CA LYS A 376 -10.16 -17.27 14.23
C LYS A 376 -11.13 -17.36 13.03
N PHE A 377 -11.13 -16.34 12.17
CA PHE A 377 -11.97 -16.31 10.97
C PHE A 377 -11.42 -17.26 9.89
N ILE A 378 -10.11 -17.22 9.63
CA ILE A 378 -9.45 -18.04 8.60
C ILE A 378 -9.22 -19.50 9.04
N ALA A 379 -9.14 -19.78 10.33
CA ALA A 379 -9.10 -21.15 10.87
C ALA A 379 -10.42 -21.89 10.60
N LYS A 380 -10.47 -22.61 9.47
CA LYS A 380 -11.53 -23.52 9.01
C LYS A 380 -10.96 -24.92 8.92
N GLU A 381 -11.73 -26.01 8.95
CA GLU A 381 -11.18 -27.38 8.92
C GLU A 381 -10.62 -27.83 7.57
N GLU A 382 -11.02 -27.19 6.47
CA GLU A 382 -10.44 -27.48 5.16
C GLU A 382 -9.54 -26.35 4.66
N ILE A 383 -8.44 -26.74 4.01
CA ILE A 383 -7.47 -25.80 3.45
C ILE A 383 -8.10 -24.82 2.46
N ARG A 384 -9.10 -25.26 1.69
CA ARG A 384 -9.87 -24.42 0.76
C ARG A 384 -10.56 -23.27 1.49
N GLY A 385 -11.13 -23.55 2.67
CA GLY A 385 -11.77 -22.52 3.49
C GLY A 385 -10.79 -21.52 4.09
N MET A 386 -9.59 -21.97 4.44
CA MET A 386 -8.53 -21.08 4.95
C MET A 386 -8.00 -20.14 3.87
N ILE A 387 -7.69 -20.70 2.69
CA ILE A 387 -7.32 -19.94 1.48
C ILE A 387 -8.37 -18.88 1.15
N ALA A 388 -9.63 -19.31 1.10
CA ALA A 388 -10.77 -18.46 0.80
C ALA A 388 -10.94 -17.34 1.84
N GLY A 389 -10.83 -17.69 3.12
CA GLY A 389 -10.89 -16.73 4.22
C GLY A 389 -9.80 -15.68 4.13
N SER A 390 -8.56 -16.08 3.82
CA SER A 390 -7.43 -15.16 3.69
C SER A 390 -7.60 -14.20 2.51
N ALA A 391 -7.97 -14.70 1.34
CA ALA A 391 -8.24 -13.86 0.17
C ALA A 391 -9.36 -12.85 0.44
N LEU A 392 -10.39 -13.25 1.20
CA LEU A 392 -11.47 -12.35 1.57
C LEU A 392 -10.97 -11.23 2.49
N ILE A 393 -10.14 -11.54 3.48
CA ILE A 393 -9.56 -10.52 4.39
C ILE A 393 -8.75 -9.49 3.60
N ASP A 394 -7.94 -9.92 2.63
CA ASP A 394 -7.22 -9.00 1.74
C ASP A 394 -8.19 -8.12 0.95
N ALA A 395 -9.21 -8.70 0.33
CA ALA A 395 -10.19 -7.93 -0.43
C ALA A 395 -10.97 -6.93 0.43
N VAL A 396 -11.25 -7.27 1.69
CA VAL A 396 -11.89 -6.34 2.63
C VAL A 396 -10.95 -5.20 3.01
N THR A 397 -9.69 -5.53 3.29
CA THR A 397 -8.66 -4.58 3.73
C THR A 397 -8.27 -3.60 2.63
N PHE A 398 -8.03 -4.10 1.41
CA PHE A 398 -7.53 -3.29 0.29
C PHE A 398 -8.65 -2.64 -0.53
N TYR A 399 -9.87 -3.18 -0.50
CA TYR A 399 -10.99 -2.67 -1.30
C TYR A 399 -12.19 -2.21 -0.45
N ALA A 400 -12.85 -3.11 0.28
CA ALA A 400 -14.16 -2.79 0.89
C ALA A 400 -14.08 -1.66 1.94
N ILE A 401 -13.08 -1.69 2.83
CA ILE A 401 -12.89 -0.65 3.84
C ILE A 401 -12.48 0.68 3.18
N PRO A 402 -11.42 0.76 2.34
CA PRO A 402 -11.06 2.00 1.64
C PRO A 402 -12.20 2.61 0.82
N LYS A 403 -12.90 1.81 0.00
CA LYS A 403 -14.10 2.23 -0.77
C LYS A 403 -15.11 2.89 0.16
N THR A 404 -15.46 2.21 1.24
CA THR A 404 -16.50 2.68 2.17
C THR A 404 -16.12 3.97 2.88
N ILE A 405 -14.86 4.09 3.33
CA ILE A 405 -14.34 5.34 3.91
C ILE A 405 -14.51 6.45 2.88
N MET A 406 -14.04 6.25 1.65
CA MET A 406 -14.07 7.26 0.61
C MET A 406 -15.48 7.77 0.33
N GLU A 407 -16.44 6.86 0.14
CA GLU A 407 -17.84 7.23 -0.15
C GLU A 407 -18.61 7.81 1.06
N THR A 408 -18.01 7.92 2.24
CA THR A 408 -18.70 8.40 3.44
C THR A 408 -18.46 9.88 3.73
N PHE A 409 -17.31 10.42 3.34
CA PHE A 409 -16.89 11.78 3.70
C PHE A 409 -17.13 12.79 2.58
N GLY A 410 -18.37 13.30 2.50
CA GLY A 410 -18.76 14.48 1.69
C GLY A 410 -19.98 14.25 0.77
N PHE A 411 -20.66 15.33 0.36
CA PHE A 411 -21.81 15.32 -0.55
C PHE A 411 -21.82 16.51 -1.52
N VAL A 412 -22.09 16.28 -2.81
CA VAL A 412 -22.50 17.31 -3.79
C VAL A 412 -23.99 17.18 -4.05
N GLY A 413 -24.80 18.08 -3.51
CA GLY A 413 -26.26 17.96 -3.63
C GLY A 413 -26.78 16.65 -3.00
N SER A 414 -27.33 15.75 -3.81
CA SER A 414 -27.76 14.40 -3.40
C SER A 414 -26.66 13.34 -3.51
N ASP A 415 -25.55 13.63 -4.19
CA ASP A 415 -24.53 12.66 -4.55
C ASP A 415 -23.39 12.65 -3.53
N THR A 416 -22.82 11.49 -3.23
CA THR A 416 -21.65 11.38 -2.34
C THR A 416 -20.39 11.86 -3.03
N ILE A 417 -19.55 12.59 -2.28
CA ILE A 417 -18.17 12.87 -2.69
C ILE A 417 -17.30 11.78 -2.15
N ASN A 418 -16.39 11.30 -2.99
CA ASN A 418 -15.37 10.41 -2.53
C ASN A 418 -14.26 11.25 -1.88
N LEU A 419 -13.97 11.00 -0.60
CA LEU A 419 -12.67 11.36 -0.03
C LEU A 419 -11.59 10.84 -1.00
N PRO A 420 -10.52 11.60 -1.26
CA PRO A 420 -9.60 11.21 -2.30
C PRO A 420 -8.73 9.99 -1.90
N PRO A 421 -8.31 9.11 -2.83
CA PRO A 421 -7.53 7.90 -2.56
C PRO A 421 -6.21 8.13 -1.79
N GLU A 422 -5.59 9.31 -1.90
CA GLU A 422 -4.39 9.67 -1.13
C GLU A 422 -4.65 9.73 0.38
N ALA A 423 -5.90 9.98 0.79
CA ALA A 423 -6.30 10.05 2.19
C ALA A 423 -6.18 8.71 2.92
N ILE A 424 -6.20 7.58 2.20
CA ILE A 424 -5.93 6.26 2.76
C ILE A 424 -4.42 6.12 2.95
N VAL A 425 -3.94 6.38 4.17
CA VAL A 425 -2.50 6.39 4.52
C VAL A 425 -1.94 4.97 4.54
N TYR A 426 -2.70 4.01 5.05
CA TYR A 426 -2.26 2.62 5.19
C TYR A 426 -3.44 1.68 5.00
N ALA A 427 -3.20 0.57 4.31
CA ALA A 427 -4.11 -0.57 4.22
C ALA A 427 -3.25 -1.83 4.16
N GLY A 428 -3.37 -2.73 5.12
CA GLY A 428 -2.59 -3.96 5.20
C GLY A 428 -2.82 -4.69 6.53
N GLY A 429 -2.59 -6.01 6.57
CA GLY A 429 -2.71 -6.80 7.81
C GLY A 429 -4.07 -6.73 8.50
N GLY A 430 -5.15 -6.45 7.75
CA GLY A 430 -6.48 -6.20 8.32
C GLY A 430 -6.68 -4.84 8.98
N SER A 431 -5.74 -3.91 8.86
CA SER A 431 -5.82 -2.54 9.38
C SER A 431 -5.84 -1.51 8.26
N VAL A 432 -6.66 -0.47 8.41
CA VAL A 432 -6.75 0.67 7.50
C VAL A 432 -6.71 1.98 8.28
N PHE A 433 -5.81 2.88 7.91
CA PHE A 433 -5.70 4.23 8.48
C PHE A 433 -5.96 5.29 7.41
N ALA A 434 -6.75 6.30 7.74
CA ALA A 434 -7.11 7.37 6.81
C ALA A 434 -7.10 8.75 7.47
N ILE A 435 -6.60 9.75 6.76
CA ILE A 435 -6.75 11.17 7.11
C ILE A 435 -8.13 11.60 6.63
N VAL A 436 -8.98 12.09 7.53
CA VAL A 436 -10.38 12.43 7.24
C VAL A 436 -10.70 13.84 7.76
N PRO A 437 -11.69 14.52 7.18
CA PRO A 437 -12.18 15.79 7.72
C PRO A 437 -12.73 15.63 9.15
N GLU A 438 -12.46 16.58 10.03
CA GLU A 438 -13.11 16.66 11.33
C GLU A 438 -14.54 17.23 11.16
N LEU A 439 -15.55 16.37 11.30
CA LEU A 439 -16.96 16.74 11.13
C LEU A 439 -17.75 16.56 12.43
N ALA A 440 -18.75 17.41 12.69
CA ALA A 440 -19.54 17.34 13.92
C ALA A 440 -20.29 16.01 14.13
N ASN A 441 -20.59 15.29 13.05
CA ASN A 441 -21.34 14.03 13.05
C ASN A 441 -20.46 12.77 12.95
N MET A 442 -19.19 12.81 13.38
CA MET A 442 -18.24 11.68 13.27
C MET A 442 -18.83 10.33 13.72
N ASN A 443 -19.53 10.27 14.86
CA ASN A 443 -20.08 9.00 15.36
C ASN A 443 -21.10 8.38 14.41
N THR A 444 -21.97 9.19 13.80
CA THR A 444 -22.93 8.73 12.79
C THR A 444 -22.22 8.25 11.52
N LEU A 445 -21.13 8.92 11.12
CA LEU A 445 -20.32 8.49 9.97
C LEU A 445 -19.65 7.14 10.24
N LEU A 446 -19.12 6.91 11.45
CA LEU A 446 -18.55 5.61 11.84
C LEU A 446 -19.56 4.46 11.80
N GLN A 447 -20.81 4.71 12.22
CA GLN A 447 -21.90 3.74 12.10
C GLN A 447 -22.27 3.48 10.63
N ARG A 448 -22.31 4.53 9.80
CA ARG A 448 -22.57 4.39 8.37
C ARG A 448 -21.49 3.60 7.64
N ILE A 449 -20.22 3.77 8.03
CA ILE A 449 -19.09 3.00 7.49
C ILE A 449 -19.29 1.51 7.80
N GLU A 450 -19.59 1.15 9.04
CA GLU A 450 -19.84 -0.24 9.42
C GLU A 450 -21.00 -0.85 8.61
N GLN A 451 -22.15 -0.16 8.55
CA GLN A 451 -23.32 -0.64 7.79
C GLN A 451 -23.02 -0.82 6.30
N LYS A 452 -22.23 0.07 5.71
CA LYS A 452 -21.81 -0.06 4.31
C LYS A 452 -20.88 -1.26 4.13
N ILE A 453 -19.89 -1.45 5.00
CA ILE A 453 -19.00 -2.62 4.92
C ILE A 453 -19.80 -3.92 5.06
N GLU A 454 -20.76 -4.01 5.99
CA GLU A 454 -21.63 -5.18 6.13
C GLU A 454 -22.42 -5.50 4.85
N ARG A 455 -22.89 -4.47 4.14
CA ARG A 455 -23.55 -4.65 2.83
C ARG A 455 -22.58 -5.12 1.76
N GLU A 456 -21.39 -4.53 1.70
CA GLU A 456 -20.33 -4.94 0.77
C GLU A 456 -19.91 -6.40 0.99
N LEU A 457 -19.94 -6.89 2.24
CA LEU A 457 -19.61 -8.28 2.56
C LEU A 457 -20.67 -9.31 2.13
N GLY A 458 -21.89 -8.87 1.79
CA GLY A 458 -22.94 -9.75 1.26
C GLY A 458 -23.42 -10.85 2.20
N GLY A 459 -23.35 -10.64 3.52
CA GLY A 459 -23.79 -11.61 4.53
C GLY A 459 -22.68 -12.32 5.29
N ILE A 460 -21.41 -12.04 4.96
CA ILE A 460 -20.28 -12.43 5.83
C ILE A 460 -20.18 -11.44 6.98
N LYS A 461 -20.07 -11.95 8.22
CA LYS A 461 -19.91 -11.14 9.41
C LYS A 461 -18.44 -11.05 9.82
N LEU A 462 -17.85 -9.87 9.66
CA LEU A 462 -16.54 -9.54 10.21
C LEU A 462 -16.71 -8.53 11.33
N LYS A 463 -15.90 -8.67 12.39
CA LYS A 463 -15.87 -7.72 13.49
C LYS A 463 -14.84 -6.65 13.19
N LEU A 464 -15.22 -5.39 13.37
CA LEU A 464 -14.39 -4.24 13.06
C LEU A 464 -14.23 -3.36 14.29
N ALA A 465 -13.00 -3.19 14.75
CA ALA A 465 -12.67 -2.12 15.69
C ALA A 465 -12.50 -0.82 14.91
N LYS A 466 -13.12 0.26 15.37
CA LYS A 466 -13.07 1.56 14.70
C LYS A 466 -12.84 2.69 15.71
N ALA A 467 -11.98 3.63 15.35
CA ALA A 467 -11.68 4.78 16.20
C ALA A 467 -11.28 6.01 15.37
N VAL A 468 -11.50 7.19 15.94
CA VAL A 468 -11.04 8.46 15.39
C VAL A 468 -10.31 9.28 16.46
N THR A 469 -9.26 10.00 16.05
CA THR A 469 -8.54 10.98 16.88
C THR A 469 -8.19 12.21 16.05
N LYS A 470 -7.97 13.36 16.68
CA LYS A 470 -7.42 14.53 15.98
C LYS A 470 -6.00 14.24 15.50
N LEU A 471 -5.65 14.73 14.31
CA LEU A 471 -4.30 14.60 13.79
C LEU A 471 -3.39 15.63 14.47
N ALA A 472 -2.35 15.16 15.17
CA ALA A 472 -1.33 16.00 15.77
C ALA A 472 -0.13 16.13 14.82
N THR A 473 0.63 17.23 14.98
CA THR A 473 1.92 17.42 14.30
C THR A 473 2.97 16.40 14.77
N ASN A 474 2.81 15.87 15.98
CA ASN A 474 3.54 14.68 16.42
C ASN A 474 2.79 13.41 15.98
N TRP A 475 3.34 12.70 14.98
CA TRP A 475 2.76 11.46 14.46
C TRP A 475 2.68 10.35 15.52
N GLY A 476 3.73 10.21 16.34
CA GLY A 476 3.78 9.20 17.41
C GLY A 476 2.62 9.34 18.39
N GLU A 477 2.26 10.57 18.76
CA GLU A 477 1.09 10.80 19.61
C GLU A 477 -0.23 10.46 18.91
N SER A 478 -0.37 10.85 17.63
CA SER A 478 -1.58 10.54 16.84
C SER A 478 -1.83 9.04 16.81
N MET A 479 -0.79 8.26 16.52
CA MET A 479 -0.86 6.80 16.50
C MET A 479 -1.08 6.21 17.88
N ARG A 480 -0.38 6.69 18.92
CA ARG A 480 -0.59 6.22 20.30
C ARG A 480 -2.05 6.39 20.74
N ARG A 481 -2.64 7.56 20.50
CA ARG A 481 -4.05 7.83 20.83
C ARG A 481 -5.00 6.95 20.05
N LEU A 482 -4.78 6.81 18.75
CA LEU A 482 -5.60 5.96 17.89
C LEU A 482 -5.55 4.50 18.35
N SER A 483 -4.35 3.96 18.56
CA SER A 483 -4.13 2.59 19.02
C SER A 483 -4.75 2.31 20.37
N VAL A 484 -4.66 3.24 21.33
CA VAL A 484 -5.33 3.11 22.63
C VAL A 484 -6.85 3.02 22.45
N LYS A 485 -7.44 3.86 21.60
CA LYS A 485 -8.89 3.81 21.33
C LYS A 485 -9.32 2.53 20.62
N LEU A 486 -8.56 2.07 19.63
CA LEU A 486 -8.81 0.80 18.93
C LEU A 486 -8.73 -0.37 19.90
N ASN A 487 -7.69 -0.43 20.74
CA ASN A 487 -7.54 -1.50 21.74
C ASN A 487 -8.63 -1.46 22.81
N ALA A 488 -9.01 -0.27 23.28
CA ALA A 488 -10.13 -0.11 24.19
C ALA A 488 -11.44 -0.62 23.56
N PHE A 489 -11.69 -0.30 22.28
CA PHE A 489 -12.84 -0.83 21.54
C PHE A 489 -12.80 -2.37 21.50
N LYS A 490 -11.66 -2.96 21.12
CA LYS A 490 -11.49 -4.43 21.06
C LYS A 490 -11.80 -5.09 22.42
N LEU A 491 -11.35 -4.50 23.52
CA LEU A 491 -11.59 -5.00 24.89
C LEU A 491 -13.06 -4.88 25.30
N LEU A 492 -13.71 -3.76 25.00
CA LEU A 492 -15.11 -3.52 25.37
C LEU A 492 -16.06 -4.43 24.59
N THR A 493 -15.85 -4.58 23.28
CA THR A 493 -16.67 -5.48 22.45
C THR A 493 -16.51 -6.95 22.86
N PHE A 494 -15.31 -7.36 23.31
CA PHE A 494 -15.10 -8.71 23.83
C PHE A 494 -15.90 -8.98 25.11
N ASN A 495 -16.01 -7.98 26.00
CA ASN A 495 -16.77 -8.08 27.25
C ASN A 495 -18.28 -7.98 27.03
N GLU A 496 -18.74 -7.17 26.06
CA GLU A 496 -20.17 -7.08 25.73
C GLU A 496 -20.69 -8.43 25.26
N GLU A 497 -19.99 -9.19 24.41
CA GLU A 497 -20.42 -10.55 24.01
C GLU A 497 -20.48 -11.57 25.17
N SER A 498 -19.75 -11.28 26.25
CA SER A 498 -19.82 -12.09 27.48
C SER A 498 -21.08 -11.78 28.30
N GLN A 499 -21.74 -10.65 28.05
CA GLN A 499 -22.84 -10.11 28.87
C GLN A 499 -24.15 -9.86 28.10
N THR A 500 -24.10 -9.59 26.79
CA THR A 500 -25.27 -9.39 25.93
C THR A 500 -25.80 -10.74 25.45
N LYS A 501 -26.66 -11.33 26.29
CA LYS A 501 -27.86 -11.98 25.79
C LYS A 501 -28.51 -11.01 24.78
N GLN A 502 -28.82 -11.46 23.56
CA GLN A 502 -29.65 -10.78 22.55
C GLN A 502 -28.98 -9.98 21.43
N ASP A 503 -27.87 -10.45 20.86
CA ASP A 503 -27.75 -10.35 19.40
C ASP A 503 -28.24 -11.63 18.76
N THR A 504 -29.26 -11.49 17.93
CA THR A 504 -30.03 -12.51 17.21
C THR A 504 -29.20 -13.29 16.18
N ILE A 505 -28.08 -13.88 16.58
CA ILE A 505 -27.79 -15.22 16.10
C ILE A 505 -28.74 -16.08 16.92
N LYS A 506 -29.76 -16.66 16.29
CA LYS A 506 -30.31 -17.92 16.79
C LYS A 506 -29.12 -18.88 16.82
N ILE A 507 -28.35 -18.87 17.91
CA ILE A 507 -27.65 -20.05 18.35
C ILE A 507 -28.83 -20.94 18.70
N VAL A 508 -29.34 -21.64 17.69
CA VAL A 508 -30.10 -22.85 17.93
C VAL A 508 -29.10 -23.67 18.74
N PRO A 509 -29.33 -23.85 20.06
CA PRO A 509 -28.41 -24.65 20.84
C PRO A 509 -28.29 -25.97 20.10
N LEU A 510 -27.09 -26.33 19.67
CA LEU A 510 -26.88 -27.58 18.97
C LEU A 510 -27.28 -28.69 19.94
N ILE A 511 -28.40 -29.35 19.65
CA ILE A 511 -28.96 -30.38 20.54
C ILE A 511 -28.23 -31.72 20.31
N GLY A 512 -27.39 -31.80 19.27
CA GLY A 512 -26.54 -32.95 18.96
C GLY A 512 -27.07 -33.82 17.83
N TYR A 513 -28.17 -33.41 17.18
CA TYR A 513 -28.77 -34.10 16.03
C TYR A 513 -28.51 -33.37 14.70
N GLU A 514 -28.01 -32.14 14.76
CA GLU A 514 -27.77 -31.32 13.59
C GLU A 514 -26.53 -31.82 12.83
N LYS A 515 -26.66 -31.96 11.50
CA LYS A 515 -25.47 -32.10 10.66
C LYS A 515 -24.71 -30.77 10.69
N LEU A 516 -23.48 -30.79 11.18
CA LEU A 516 -22.61 -29.62 11.21
C LEU A 516 -22.00 -29.35 9.83
N CYS A 517 -21.84 -28.08 9.52
CA CYS A 517 -21.13 -27.60 8.33
C CYS A 517 -19.76 -28.26 8.23
N GLU A 518 -19.47 -28.88 7.09
CA GLU A 518 -18.25 -29.65 6.87
C GLU A 518 -16.99 -28.76 6.91
N LEU A 519 -17.11 -27.49 6.55
CA LEU A 519 -16.01 -26.52 6.52
C LEU A 519 -15.68 -25.89 7.88
N CYS A 520 -16.68 -25.37 8.61
CA CYS A 520 -16.42 -24.65 9.87
C CYS A 520 -16.68 -25.47 11.13
N ARG A 521 -17.44 -26.58 11.04
CA ARG A 521 -17.89 -27.40 12.18
C ARG A 521 -18.57 -26.63 13.34
N ARG A 522 -18.94 -25.35 13.13
CA ARG A 522 -19.51 -24.46 14.16
C ARG A 522 -21.02 -24.25 14.02
N ARG A 523 -21.56 -24.41 12.81
CA ARG A 523 -22.99 -24.14 12.50
C ARG A 523 -23.61 -25.33 11.82
N HIS A 524 -24.94 -25.43 11.90
CA HIS A 524 -25.69 -26.45 11.15
C HIS A 524 -25.61 -26.20 9.64
N VAL A 525 -25.70 -27.28 8.88
CA VAL A 525 -25.83 -27.25 7.41
C VAL A 525 -27.19 -26.67 7.05
N ASN A 526 -27.21 -25.75 6.09
CA ASN A 526 -28.44 -25.22 5.49
C ASN A 526 -28.39 -25.14 3.96
N THR A 527 -27.25 -25.48 3.34
CA THR A 527 -27.07 -25.50 1.89
C THR A 527 -26.05 -26.57 1.49
N THR A 528 -26.00 -26.89 0.19
CA THR A 528 -24.91 -27.64 -0.43
C THR A 528 -24.10 -26.75 -1.39
N TYR A 529 -22.86 -27.13 -1.65
CA TYR A 529 -22.00 -26.54 -2.69
C TYR A 529 -21.10 -27.65 -3.26
N GLY A 530 -21.31 -28.02 -4.52
CA GLY A 530 -20.75 -29.26 -5.06
C GLY A 530 -21.22 -30.47 -4.26
N ASN A 531 -20.27 -31.25 -3.73
CA ASN A 531 -20.55 -32.40 -2.87
C ASN A 531 -20.57 -32.06 -1.37
N ASP A 532 -20.25 -30.82 -1.00
CA ASP A 532 -20.04 -30.40 0.39
C ASP A 532 -21.33 -29.87 1.03
N PHE A 533 -21.55 -30.20 2.29
CA PHE A 533 -22.68 -29.75 3.10
C PHE A 533 -22.26 -28.59 3.99
N LEU A 534 -22.72 -27.38 3.66
CA LEU A 534 -22.19 -26.14 4.21
C LEU A 534 -23.27 -25.30 4.90
N CYS A 535 -22.83 -24.35 5.73
CA CYS A 535 -23.65 -23.22 6.12
C CYS A 535 -23.49 -22.06 5.11
N ASP A 536 -24.46 -21.14 5.05
CA ASP A 536 -24.46 -20.04 4.08
C ASP A 536 -23.17 -19.20 4.07
N GLU A 537 -22.61 -18.88 5.24
CA GLU A 537 -21.34 -18.13 5.32
C GLU A 537 -20.19 -18.94 4.71
N CYS A 538 -20.09 -20.24 5.02
CA CYS A 538 -19.03 -21.08 4.47
C CYS A 538 -19.19 -21.29 2.97
N LYS A 539 -20.42 -21.38 2.46
CA LYS A 539 -20.69 -21.41 1.02
C LYS A 539 -20.23 -20.11 0.36
N ALA A 540 -20.55 -18.95 0.95
CA ALA A 540 -20.12 -17.66 0.42
C ALA A 540 -18.59 -17.51 0.40
N VAL A 541 -17.93 -17.92 1.49
CA VAL A 541 -16.46 -17.92 1.60
C VAL A 541 -15.84 -18.83 0.54
N VAL A 542 -16.26 -20.11 0.45
CA VAL A 542 -15.68 -21.06 -0.52
C VAL A 542 -15.94 -20.62 -1.95
N ASN A 543 -17.14 -20.14 -2.28
CA ASN A 543 -17.43 -19.58 -3.60
C ASN A 543 -16.49 -18.41 -3.95
N PHE A 544 -16.25 -17.51 -3.00
CA PHE A 544 -15.29 -16.42 -3.18
C PHE A 544 -13.86 -16.95 -3.38
N GLY A 545 -13.41 -17.91 -2.58
CA GLY A 545 -12.06 -18.48 -2.68
C GLY A 545 -11.82 -19.28 -3.97
N ASP A 546 -12.80 -20.05 -4.43
CA ASP A 546 -12.73 -20.73 -5.72
C ASP A 546 -12.45 -19.72 -6.84
N ASN A 547 -13.21 -18.63 -6.88
CA ASN A 547 -13.08 -17.55 -7.87
C ASN A 547 -11.77 -16.77 -7.70
N MET A 548 -11.58 -16.13 -6.55
CA MET A 548 -10.56 -15.12 -6.30
C MET A 548 -9.21 -15.68 -5.85
N TYR A 549 -9.09 -17.01 -5.70
CA TYR A 549 -7.81 -17.67 -5.47
C TYR A 549 -7.51 -18.75 -6.51
N ILE A 550 -8.35 -19.79 -6.64
CA ILE A 550 -8.02 -20.95 -7.48
C ILE A 550 -8.07 -20.57 -8.96
N TYR A 551 -9.23 -20.10 -9.46
CA TYR A 551 -9.36 -19.71 -10.86
C TYR A 551 -8.45 -18.54 -11.20
N TYR A 552 -8.35 -17.54 -10.31
CA TYR A 552 -7.39 -16.44 -10.41
C TYR A 552 -5.95 -16.92 -10.64
N ARG A 553 -5.39 -17.74 -9.74
CA ARG A 553 -3.98 -18.17 -9.83
C ARG A 553 -3.73 -19.04 -11.05
N LEU A 554 -4.66 -19.93 -11.41
CA LEU A 554 -4.54 -20.72 -12.63
C LEU A 554 -4.59 -19.82 -13.87
N SER A 555 -5.44 -18.78 -13.88
CA SER A 555 -5.47 -17.80 -14.96
C SER A 555 -4.14 -17.07 -15.08
N VAL A 556 -3.59 -16.54 -13.98
CA VAL A 556 -2.29 -15.84 -13.98
C VAL A 556 -1.18 -16.75 -14.51
N LEU A 557 -1.17 -18.03 -14.13
CA LEU A 557 -0.21 -19.01 -14.64
C LEU A 557 -0.37 -19.25 -16.15
N ARG A 558 -1.60 -19.41 -16.64
CA ARG A 558 -1.85 -19.57 -18.09
C ARG A 558 -1.44 -18.33 -18.89
N ASP A 559 -1.79 -17.15 -18.40
CA ASP A 559 -1.45 -15.87 -19.04
C ASP A 559 0.08 -15.65 -19.06
N ALA A 560 0.80 -16.22 -18.09
CA ALA A 560 2.26 -16.23 -18.03
C ALA A 560 2.92 -17.32 -18.91
N GLY A 561 2.14 -18.19 -19.56
CA GLY A 561 2.60 -19.23 -20.46
C GLY A 561 2.86 -20.60 -19.83
N TYR A 562 2.48 -20.80 -18.56
CA TYR A 562 2.65 -22.07 -17.87
C TYR A 562 1.55 -23.08 -18.21
N LYS A 563 1.92 -24.37 -18.30
CA LYS A 563 0.95 -25.47 -18.43
C LYS A 563 0.27 -25.68 -17.08
N THR A 564 -1.04 -25.50 -17.00
CA THR A 564 -1.82 -25.66 -15.75
C THR A 564 -2.66 -26.93 -15.75
N PRO A 565 -3.03 -27.48 -14.57
CA PRO A 565 -3.99 -28.58 -14.48
C PRO A 565 -5.30 -28.27 -15.21
N GLN A 566 -5.75 -29.18 -16.08
CA GLN A 566 -6.99 -29.01 -16.87
C GLN A 566 -8.25 -29.33 -16.05
N ASP A 567 -8.17 -30.34 -15.18
CA ASP A 567 -9.26 -30.74 -14.29
C ASP A 567 -9.14 -30.00 -12.95
N VAL A 568 -9.79 -28.84 -12.88
CA VAL A 568 -9.78 -27.98 -11.70
C VAL A 568 -10.49 -28.63 -10.51
N GLU A 569 -11.54 -29.42 -10.75
CA GLU A 569 -12.27 -30.08 -9.66
C GLU A 569 -11.41 -31.17 -9.03
N LYS A 570 -10.66 -31.92 -9.84
CA LYS A 570 -9.68 -32.89 -9.34
C LYS A 570 -8.53 -32.23 -8.59
N LEU A 571 -8.04 -31.08 -9.08
CA LEU A 571 -7.06 -30.27 -8.35
C LEU A 571 -7.59 -29.83 -6.98
N LYS A 572 -8.84 -29.34 -6.91
CA LYS A 572 -9.49 -28.95 -5.65
C LYS A 572 -9.55 -30.10 -4.65
N GLN A 573 -9.85 -31.32 -5.12
CA GLN A 573 -9.94 -32.52 -4.29
C GLN A 573 -8.58 -33.02 -3.80
N ARG A 574 -7.50 -32.79 -4.56
CA ARG A 574 -6.16 -33.36 -4.32
C ARG A 574 -5.06 -32.30 -4.30
N LEU A 575 -5.40 -31.15 -3.72
CA LEU A 575 -4.53 -29.99 -3.75
C LEU A 575 -3.19 -30.27 -3.05
N LEU A 576 -3.20 -30.98 -1.92
CA LEU A 576 -2.00 -31.27 -1.15
C LEU A 576 -1.08 -32.27 -1.86
N GLU A 577 -1.65 -33.26 -2.55
CA GLU A 577 -0.89 -34.21 -3.39
C GLU A 577 -0.23 -33.49 -4.57
N TRP A 578 -0.93 -32.57 -5.21
CA TRP A 578 -0.34 -31.77 -6.28
C TRP A 578 0.77 -30.83 -5.78
N LEU A 579 0.54 -30.18 -4.62
CA LEU A 579 1.52 -29.31 -3.97
C LEU A 579 2.74 -30.05 -3.42
N SER A 580 2.69 -31.38 -3.30
CA SER A 580 3.85 -32.16 -2.85
C SER A 580 4.97 -32.24 -3.88
N GLY A 581 4.69 -31.91 -5.15
CA GLY A 581 5.65 -32.08 -6.24
C GLY A 581 5.61 -33.44 -6.92
N ALA A 582 4.67 -34.33 -6.56
CA ALA A 582 4.54 -35.62 -7.25
C ALA A 582 4.14 -35.41 -8.72
N GLN A 583 4.81 -36.10 -9.64
CA GLN A 583 4.50 -36.04 -11.08
C GLN A 583 3.15 -36.72 -11.35
N ASP A 584 2.98 -37.95 -10.85
CA ASP A 584 1.70 -38.65 -10.80
C ASP A 584 1.00 -38.40 -9.46
N TRP A 585 0.65 -37.14 -9.20
CA TRP A 585 -0.07 -36.73 -7.98
C TRP A 585 -1.47 -37.39 -7.85
N GLU A 586 -1.90 -38.14 -8.86
CA GLU A 586 -3.10 -38.95 -8.84
C GLU A 586 -2.90 -40.33 -8.17
N ASN A 587 -1.69 -40.84 -8.12
CA ASN A 587 -1.43 -42.13 -7.47
C ASN A 587 -0.38 -42.02 -6.36
N GLU A 588 0.45 -40.98 -6.41
CA GLU A 588 1.57 -40.75 -5.52
C GLU A 588 1.46 -39.42 -4.79
N ALA A 589 2.18 -39.30 -3.69
CA ALA A 589 2.32 -38.07 -2.93
C ALA A 589 3.70 -38.08 -2.25
N TRP A 590 4.46 -37.02 -2.46
CA TRP A 590 5.71 -36.75 -1.75
C TRP A 590 5.42 -35.92 -0.51
N ASP A 591 6.43 -35.55 0.26
CA ASP A 591 6.22 -34.71 1.44
C ASP A 591 5.96 -33.24 1.05
N ILE A 592 5.06 -32.60 1.78
CA ILE A 592 4.84 -31.15 1.75
C ILE A 592 5.57 -30.50 2.92
N ALA A 593 5.90 -29.23 2.78
CA ALA A 593 6.33 -28.37 3.86
C ALA A 593 5.33 -27.23 4.05
N VAL A 594 4.89 -27.03 5.29
CA VAL A 594 4.26 -25.79 5.73
C VAL A 594 5.38 -24.85 6.15
N ILE A 595 5.38 -23.66 5.58
CA ILE A 595 6.29 -22.58 5.91
C ILE A 595 5.48 -21.43 6.46
N LYS A 596 5.80 -21.03 7.68
CA LYS A 596 5.27 -19.81 8.27
C LYS A 596 6.42 -18.84 8.52
N ALA A 597 6.21 -17.57 8.18
CA ALA A 597 7.14 -16.51 8.51
C ALA A 597 6.43 -15.29 9.09
N ASP A 598 7.04 -14.69 10.10
CA ASP A 598 6.58 -13.47 10.76
C ASP A 598 7.78 -12.54 11.01
N GLY A 599 7.53 -11.23 10.99
CA GLY A 599 8.56 -10.22 11.19
C GLY A 599 8.81 -9.88 12.65
N ASN A 600 10.05 -10.07 13.09
CA ASN A 600 10.43 -9.89 14.48
C ASN A 600 10.25 -8.43 14.97
N MET A 601 9.28 -8.22 15.85
CA MET A 601 8.95 -6.91 16.43
C MET A 601 8.65 -5.83 15.37
N MET A 602 7.89 -6.17 14.31
CA MET A 602 7.45 -5.18 13.33
C MET A 602 6.51 -4.12 13.91
N GLY A 603 5.65 -4.48 14.87
CA GLY A 603 4.81 -3.50 15.57
C GLY A 603 5.63 -2.39 16.22
N THR A 604 6.72 -2.74 16.90
CA THR A 604 7.67 -1.78 17.48
C THR A 604 8.39 -0.98 16.40
N TYR A 605 8.79 -1.64 15.30
CA TYR A 605 9.41 -0.96 14.16
C TYR A 605 8.47 0.08 13.54
N MET A 606 7.19 -0.23 13.32
CA MET A 606 6.22 0.73 12.80
C MET A 606 5.91 1.85 13.80
N ALA A 607 5.82 1.52 15.09
CA ALA A 607 5.57 2.51 16.15
C ALA A 607 6.71 3.52 16.33
N GLN A 608 7.93 3.20 15.87
CA GLN A 608 9.10 4.08 15.88
C GLN A 608 9.18 5.01 14.66
N ALA A 609 8.19 5.00 13.76
CA ALA A 609 8.14 5.98 12.68
C ALA A 609 7.95 7.39 13.26
N PHE A 610 8.76 8.35 12.83
CA PHE A 610 8.68 9.73 13.34
C PHE A 610 7.59 10.55 12.65
N SER A 611 7.23 10.18 11.43
CA SER A 611 6.27 10.91 10.61
C SER A 611 5.36 9.97 9.81
N ILE A 612 4.30 10.53 9.22
CA ILE A 612 3.41 9.83 8.29
C ILE A 612 4.19 9.30 7.08
N SER A 613 5.07 10.14 6.53
CA SER A 613 5.88 9.81 5.36
C SER A 613 6.81 8.63 5.63
N GLU A 614 7.39 8.57 6.82
CA GLU A 614 8.22 7.46 7.25
C GLU A 614 7.40 6.19 7.52
N ALA A 615 6.25 6.29 8.19
CA ALA A 615 5.37 5.14 8.42
C ALA A 615 4.91 4.52 7.09
N PHE A 616 4.52 5.35 6.13
CA PHE A 616 4.18 4.92 4.77
C PHE A 616 5.35 4.22 4.07
N THR A 617 6.55 4.80 4.15
CA THR A 617 7.76 4.22 3.54
C THR A 617 8.12 2.88 4.17
N ARG A 618 8.11 2.77 5.51
CA ARG A 618 8.37 1.50 6.23
C ARG A 618 7.35 0.44 5.83
N SER A 619 6.07 0.78 5.78
CA SER A 619 5.01 -0.14 5.36
C SER A 619 5.26 -0.71 3.96
N ILE A 620 5.65 0.13 2.99
CA ILE A 620 5.94 -0.32 1.63
C ILE A 620 7.18 -1.21 1.62
N LEU A 621 8.23 -0.80 2.32
CA LEU A 621 9.48 -1.56 2.38
C LEU A 621 9.27 -2.94 2.99
N ILE A 622 8.47 -3.08 4.04
CA ILE A 622 8.16 -4.37 4.67
C ILE A 622 7.48 -5.32 3.66
N ASP A 623 6.37 -4.87 3.04
CA ASP A 623 5.64 -5.68 2.06
C ASP A 623 6.50 -6.01 0.83
N TYR A 624 7.26 -5.02 0.33
CA TYR A 624 8.19 -5.21 -0.77
C TYR A 624 9.30 -6.21 -0.41
N ALA A 625 9.83 -6.14 0.81
CA ALA A 625 10.92 -7.01 1.27
C ALA A 625 10.49 -8.48 1.27
N LEU A 626 9.30 -8.76 1.82
CA LEU A 626 8.73 -10.11 1.84
C LEU A 626 8.50 -10.63 0.41
N LYS A 627 7.81 -9.84 -0.42
CA LYS A 627 7.48 -10.26 -1.80
C LYS A 627 8.72 -10.37 -2.68
N MET A 628 9.72 -9.51 -2.49
CA MET A 628 10.99 -9.61 -3.21
C MET A 628 11.76 -10.87 -2.81
N GLY A 629 11.69 -11.28 -1.54
CA GLY A 629 12.20 -12.59 -1.10
C GLY A 629 11.55 -13.75 -1.85
N ILE A 630 10.24 -13.70 -2.07
CA ILE A 630 9.52 -14.70 -2.87
C ILE A 630 9.98 -14.67 -4.34
N TYR A 631 10.11 -13.48 -4.94
CA TYR A 631 10.61 -13.34 -6.31
C TYR A 631 12.04 -13.88 -6.47
N ARG A 632 12.92 -13.60 -5.51
CA ARG A 632 14.27 -14.18 -5.49
C ARG A 632 14.22 -15.69 -5.34
N ALA A 633 13.33 -16.23 -4.51
CA ALA A 633 13.13 -17.67 -4.38
C ALA A 633 12.71 -18.29 -5.72
N PHE A 634 11.75 -17.69 -6.43
CA PHE A 634 11.33 -18.14 -7.76
C PHE A 634 12.52 -18.19 -8.72
N ASN A 635 13.27 -17.11 -8.85
CA ASN A 635 14.40 -17.04 -9.78
C ASN A 635 15.52 -18.02 -9.41
N ASN A 636 15.92 -18.08 -8.14
CA ASN A 636 17.00 -18.94 -7.66
C ASN A 636 16.68 -20.43 -7.86
N ILE A 637 15.43 -20.83 -7.56
CA ILE A 637 14.97 -22.21 -7.74
C ILE A 637 14.96 -22.55 -9.24
N HIS A 638 14.37 -21.70 -10.07
CA HIS A 638 14.32 -21.91 -11.51
C HIS A 638 15.72 -22.03 -12.13
N GLU A 639 16.64 -21.13 -11.77
CA GLU A 639 18.03 -21.19 -12.23
C GLU A 639 18.75 -22.46 -11.78
N SER A 640 18.50 -22.92 -10.55
CA SER A 640 19.11 -24.12 -9.99
C SER A 640 18.67 -25.39 -10.74
N PHE A 641 17.40 -25.49 -11.14
CA PHE A 641 16.92 -26.57 -12.03
C PHE A 641 17.60 -26.52 -13.40
N LEU A 642 17.72 -25.33 -14.00
CA LEU A 642 18.40 -25.18 -15.29
C LEU A 642 19.89 -25.52 -15.22
N GLN A 643 20.57 -25.18 -14.12
CA GLN A 643 22.00 -25.42 -13.94
C GLN A 643 22.32 -26.90 -13.67
N SER A 644 21.56 -27.56 -12.77
CA SER A 644 21.77 -28.96 -12.39
C SER A 644 21.64 -29.94 -13.57
N ARG A 645 20.93 -29.54 -14.63
CA ARG A 645 20.66 -30.36 -15.82
C ARG A 645 21.45 -29.95 -17.06
N LYS A 646 22.43 -29.04 -16.97
CA LYS A 646 23.25 -28.57 -18.10
C LYS A 646 23.98 -29.69 -18.88
N ASN A 647 24.22 -30.84 -18.24
CA ASN A 647 24.93 -31.99 -18.82
C ASN A 647 24.01 -33.14 -19.28
N LEU A 648 22.68 -32.97 -19.22
CA LEU A 648 21.70 -33.97 -19.66
C LEU A 648 21.11 -33.58 -21.03
N SER A 649 20.80 -34.60 -21.84
CA SER A 649 20.49 -34.52 -23.27
C SER A 649 19.18 -33.83 -23.66
N SER A 650 18.40 -33.26 -22.72
CA SER A 650 17.22 -32.46 -23.07
C SER A 650 17.03 -31.25 -22.16
N LYS A 651 17.50 -30.08 -22.60
CA LYS A 651 17.21 -28.77 -21.96
C LYS A 651 15.71 -28.52 -21.72
N GLN A 652 14.86 -29.17 -22.52
CA GLN A 652 13.40 -29.04 -22.44
C GLN A 652 12.79 -29.69 -21.20
N SER A 653 13.30 -30.86 -20.76
CA SER A 653 12.82 -31.52 -19.53
C SER A 653 13.16 -30.71 -18.28
N ALA A 654 14.37 -30.14 -18.23
CA ALA A 654 14.81 -29.27 -17.12
C ALA A 654 13.95 -28.01 -16.99
N LYS A 655 13.55 -27.41 -18.12
CA LYS A 655 12.66 -26.26 -18.15
C LYS A 655 11.26 -26.65 -17.64
N GLU A 656 10.72 -27.78 -18.07
CA GLU A 656 9.41 -28.26 -17.62
C GLU A 656 9.39 -28.55 -16.12
N GLU A 657 10.41 -29.21 -15.57
CA GLU A 657 10.56 -29.42 -14.11
C GLU A 657 10.63 -28.09 -13.34
N ALA A 658 11.40 -27.12 -13.85
CA ALA A 658 11.53 -25.79 -13.23
C ALA A 658 10.19 -25.03 -13.25
N ASP A 659 9.49 -25.07 -14.39
CA ASP A 659 8.20 -24.44 -14.57
C ASP A 659 7.13 -25.04 -13.66
N GLU A 660 7.11 -26.35 -13.47
CA GLU A 660 6.20 -26.99 -12.52
C GLU A 660 6.52 -26.65 -11.06
N ALA A 661 7.80 -26.59 -10.68
CA ALA A 661 8.20 -26.18 -9.34
C ALA A 661 7.73 -24.75 -9.03
N LEU A 662 7.89 -23.82 -9.99
CA LEU A 662 7.41 -22.45 -9.88
C LEU A 662 5.88 -22.37 -9.74
N GLN A 663 5.14 -23.15 -10.53
CA GLN A 663 3.68 -23.20 -10.43
C GLN A 663 3.23 -23.64 -9.03
N ARG A 664 3.81 -24.72 -8.51
CA ARG A 664 3.49 -25.25 -7.17
C ARG A 664 3.87 -24.28 -6.06
N LEU A 665 5.03 -23.63 -6.16
CA LEU A 665 5.44 -22.58 -5.23
C LEU A 665 4.46 -21.40 -5.23
N TYR A 666 4.17 -20.85 -6.42
CA TYR A 666 3.24 -19.73 -6.54
C TYR A 666 1.88 -20.09 -5.96
N PHE A 667 1.31 -21.22 -6.38
CA PHE A 667 -0.01 -21.66 -5.96
C PHE A 667 -0.08 -22.05 -4.47
N GLY A 668 1.03 -22.54 -3.92
CA GLY A 668 1.18 -22.96 -2.53
C GLY A 668 1.25 -21.81 -1.52
N ILE A 669 1.50 -20.57 -1.95
CA ILE A 669 1.49 -19.39 -1.06
C ILE A 669 0.05 -19.04 -0.72
N LEU A 670 -0.37 -19.30 0.52
CA LEU A 670 -1.75 -19.09 0.95
C LEU A 670 -2.00 -17.61 1.24
N TYR A 671 -1.05 -16.97 1.93
CA TYR A 671 -0.98 -15.51 2.08
C TYR A 671 0.47 -15.04 2.18
N ALA A 672 0.72 -13.82 1.70
CA ALA A 672 1.99 -13.12 1.84
C ALA A 672 1.76 -11.62 1.71
N GLY A 673 1.85 -10.88 2.81
CA GLY A 673 1.61 -9.44 2.83
C GLY A 673 2.12 -8.81 4.11
N GLY A 674 2.70 -7.61 3.98
CA GLY A 674 3.44 -7.02 5.10
C GLY A 674 4.60 -7.92 5.49
N ASP A 675 4.63 -8.35 6.75
CA ASP A 675 5.66 -9.18 7.37
C ASP A 675 5.25 -10.64 7.60
N ASP A 676 4.03 -10.98 7.21
CA ASP A 676 3.35 -12.24 7.50
C ASP A 676 3.28 -13.12 6.24
N LEU A 677 3.64 -14.41 6.36
CA LEU A 677 3.54 -15.39 5.27
C LEU A 677 3.13 -16.78 5.78
N LEU A 678 2.27 -17.43 5.01
CA LEU A 678 1.99 -18.87 5.12
C LEU A 678 1.99 -19.51 3.74
N ALA A 679 2.77 -20.58 3.59
CA ALA A 679 2.85 -21.34 2.34
C ALA A 679 2.85 -22.84 2.60
N ILE A 680 2.25 -23.60 1.68
CA ILE A 680 2.33 -25.07 1.59
C ILE A 680 2.99 -25.39 0.26
N ILE A 681 4.23 -25.89 0.31
CA ILE A 681 5.03 -26.11 -0.88
C ILE A 681 5.70 -27.49 -0.86
N PRO A 682 6.26 -27.97 -1.98
CA PRO A 682 7.02 -29.21 -1.97
C PRO A 682 8.18 -29.15 -0.96
N SER A 683 8.34 -30.18 -0.13
CA SER A 683 9.32 -30.17 0.97
C SER A 683 10.76 -29.93 0.49
N TYR A 684 11.11 -30.45 -0.67
CA TYR A 684 12.44 -30.29 -1.27
C TYR A 684 12.76 -28.84 -1.72
N LEU A 685 11.76 -27.96 -1.82
CA LEU A 685 11.95 -26.53 -2.14
C LEU A 685 12.06 -25.64 -0.89
N SER A 686 11.68 -26.17 0.28
CA SER A 686 11.44 -25.39 1.49
C SER A 686 12.65 -24.58 1.97
N LEU A 687 13.83 -25.21 2.03
CA LEU A 687 15.05 -24.54 2.50
C LEU A 687 15.49 -23.39 1.57
N HIS A 688 15.44 -23.62 0.25
CA HIS A 688 15.81 -22.58 -0.73
C HIS A 688 14.84 -21.39 -0.68
N PHE A 689 13.56 -21.69 -0.49
CA PHE A 689 12.51 -20.68 -0.33
C PHE A 689 12.74 -19.85 0.95
N ALA A 690 12.94 -20.50 2.10
CA ALA A 690 13.17 -19.84 3.38
C ALA A 690 14.44 -18.98 3.41
N ILE A 691 15.56 -19.46 2.86
CA ILE A 691 16.81 -18.69 2.78
C ILE A 691 16.62 -17.44 1.92
N SER A 692 15.98 -17.59 0.75
CA SER A 692 15.74 -16.45 -0.15
C SER A 692 14.85 -15.38 0.49
N LEU A 693 13.83 -15.82 1.25
CA LEU A 693 12.98 -14.93 2.06
C LEU A 693 13.79 -14.17 3.12
N ALA A 694 14.49 -14.90 3.98
CA ALA A 694 15.25 -14.31 5.10
C ALA A 694 16.30 -13.31 4.62
N THR A 695 17.08 -13.66 3.59
CA THR A 695 18.14 -12.79 3.06
C THR A 695 17.57 -11.53 2.43
N ALA A 696 16.54 -11.65 1.59
CA ALA A 696 15.94 -10.48 0.95
C ALA A 696 15.30 -9.54 1.97
N PHE A 697 14.59 -10.11 2.96
CA PHE A 697 13.91 -9.33 3.97
C PHE A 697 14.89 -8.51 4.81
N TRP A 698 15.95 -9.17 5.28
CA TRP A 698 17.01 -8.53 6.07
C TRP A 698 17.78 -7.46 5.28
N GLU A 699 18.15 -7.73 4.03
CA GLU A 699 18.85 -6.76 3.17
C GLU A 699 18.00 -5.51 2.91
N ILE A 700 16.73 -5.67 2.56
CA ILE A 700 15.84 -4.55 2.19
C ILE A 700 15.48 -3.69 3.40
N LEU A 701 15.34 -4.29 4.59
CA LEU A 701 15.13 -3.54 5.84
C LEU A 701 16.42 -3.06 6.50
N GLY A 702 17.53 -2.99 5.75
CA GLY A 702 18.76 -2.38 6.21
C GLY A 702 19.42 -3.11 7.37
N GLY A 703 19.17 -4.42 7.51
CA GLY A 703 19.70 -5.25 8.57
C GLY A 703 19.10 -4.99 9.96
N GLN A 704 18.07 -4.14 10.08
CA GLN A 704 17.46 -3.78 11.36
C GLN A 704 16.44 -4.80 11.87
N LYS A 705 15.88 -5.56 10.94
CA LYS A 705 14.72 -6.43 11.13
C LYS A 705 14.91 -7.70 10.32
N GLN A 706 14.32 -8.78 10.82
CA GLN A 706 14.46 -10.13 10.27
C GLN A 706 13.13 -10.87 10.37
N LEU A 707 13.04 -11.99 9.67
CA LEU A 707 11.92 -12.93 9.78
C LEU A 707 12.30 -14.08 10.70
N SER A 708 11.37 -14.50 11.56
CA SER A 708 11.34 -15.85 12.11
C SER A 708 10.65 -16.73 11.07
N ILE A 709 11.31 -17.82 10.63
CA ILE A 709 10.76 -18.73 9.61
C ILE A 709 10.75 -20.15 10.17
N ALA A 710 9.55 -20.70 10.31
CA ALA A 710 9.33 -22.09 10.70
C ALA A 710 9.04 -22.95 9.47
N ILE A 711 9.58 -24.17 9.47
CA ILE A 711 9.34 -25.18 8.43
C ILE A 711 8.93 -26.48 9.12
N ALA A 712 7.71 -26.94 8.84
CA ALA A 712 7.23 -28.25 9.27
C ALA A 712 6.90 -29.10 8.04
N ALA A 713 7.51 -30.28 7.94
CA ALA A 713 7.30 -31.19 6.81
C ALA A 713 6.50 -32.43 7.22
N GLY A 714 5.67 -32.92 6.31
CA GLY A 714 4.84 -34.10 6.54
C GLY A 714 4.22 -34.64 5.27
N LYS A 715 3.55 -35.79 5.38
CA LYS A 715 2.85 -36.41 4.25
C LYS A 715 1.54 -35.68 3.96
N PRO A 716 1.14 -35.48 2.70
CA PRO A 716 -0.14 -34.85 2.32
C PRO A 716 -1.38 -35.48 2.94
N LYS A 717 -1.33 -36.77 3.29
CA LYS A 717 -2.42 -37.50 3.95
C LYS A 717 -2.50 -37.29 5.46
N GLN A 718 -1.49 -36.65 6.08
CA GLN A 718 -1.53 -36.29 7.50
C GLN A 718 -2.48 -35.10 7.70
N ASN A 719 -2.95 -34.93 8.93
CA ASN A 719 -3.76 -33.77 9.28
C ASN A 719 -2.93 -32.50 9.07
N ILE A 720 -3.32 -31.67 8.09
CA ILE A 720 -2.62 -30.43 7.76
C ILE A 720 -2.61 -29.44 8.93
N TRP A 721 -3.63 -29.47 9.80
CA TRP A 721 -3.69 -28.64 11.00
C TRP A 721 -2.59 -28.97 11.98
N ASN A 722 -2.26 -30.26 12.14
CA ASN A 722 -1.14 -30.65 13.00
C ASN A 722 0.19 -30.10 12.45
N ILE A 723 0.37 -30.06 11.13
CA ILE A 723 1.58 -29.52 10.51
C ILE A 723 1.62 -27.98 10.64
N ILE A 724 0.49 -27.30 10.44
CA ILE A 724 0.36 -25.85 10.65
C ILE A 724 0.59 -25.48 12.12
N GLU A 725 -0.02 -26.19 13.07
CA GLU A 725 0.20 -25.99 14.51
C GLU A 725 1.64 -26.27 14.91
N THR A 726 2.27 -27.31 14.35
CA THR A 726 3.70 -27.55 14.53
C THR A 726 4.53 -26.37 14.01
N SER A 727 4.19 -25.83 12.84
CA SER A 727 4.86 -24.66 12.29
C SER A 727 4.65 -23.41 13.15
N ASN A 728 3.46 -23.21 13.72
CA ASN A 728 3.20 -22.12 14.67
C ASN A 728 4.06 -22.28 15.92
N HIS A 729 4.12 -23.48 16.49
CA HIS A 729 4.89 -23.74 17.70
C HIS A 729 6.41 -23.63 17.48
N LEU A 730 6.91 -23.85 16.26
CA LEU A 730 8.32 -23.68 15.91
C LEU A 730 8.70 -22.23 15.62
N GLU A 731 7.73 -21.38 15.32
CA GLU A 731 7.90 -19.96 15.03
C GLU A 731 7.92 -19.13 16.32
N ASP A 732 7.02 -19.46 17.27
CA ASP A 732 6.99 -18.95 18.65
C ASP A 732 8.28 -19.26 19.42
#